data_AF-A0A4Z0YRQ5-F1
#
_entry.id   AF-A0A4Z0YRQ5-F1
#
_cell.length_a   1.000
_cell.length_b   1.000
_cell.length_c   1.000
_cell.angle_alpha   90.00
_cell.angle_beta   90.00
_cell.angle_gamma   90.00
#
_symmetry.space_group_name_H-M   'P 1'
#
loop_
_entity.id
_entity.type
_entity.pdbx_description
1 polymer ?
#
loop_
_entity_poly.entity_id
_entity_poly.type
_entity_poly.pdbx_seq_one_letter_code
_entity_poly.pdbx_strand_id
1 'polypeptide(L)'
;MVHHHQAPYPLAYPQLRVKPSRTANPISSKVTSVLSTSYADSDFREALALLDERGISNSAETRRQLRLDVQKEVIDSNGQIINEFGRVADQLRRIGATIDKLNKNYQEMRSHVAASHEATAATTGEASSLMAKKRNVETKQQLLNAFREHFVLTDDEVASLTLTSEPVDDQFFVVLAKTKRIRMDCEILLGFENQTLGLEIMDQTSKNLNHAFQKLYRWIQKEFKTLNLENPQIHSSVRRALRVLAERPSLFQSCLDFFAEAREQILSDSFYLALTGTSASGAKDHSVKPIELAAHDPLRYVGDMLAWAHSATVSEREALEVLFVSDGNEIAKGMQEGRENELWRLMADEGDEGPPEFDAVKALNELVDRDVSGAARILRQRIEQVIQANEETILAYKLANLLGFYKFTFSRLLGGDNEDAVLLQSMTNLESEALRQFRSLMRDHIATLQGEFQHTPADLGPPDFLQEALKQLSAIMQTYETSLASSTSKFTSKRHNGEEEDEEEDDDDDDEFQPILAESFDPFLAGCENMARRVRTPSNSIFFLNCLLAAQSTLQPYSRFTSRRLAHLRSATSEHASKLSDSQYNFLVSESSLSPLFSALGPLSAESREDIEKITTLEPTQPAALAGVSQGLDDFLPSAIMDALENLKHLQDARLSREVTEEATERFCADFEHVEELLMLADELQEKGANGKGGYGVDEEPSLRALFPRTTGEIRVLLS
;
A
#
# COMPACT_ATOMS: atom_id res chain seq x y z
N MET A 1 52.49 71.85 58.49
CA MET A 1 53.96 71.80 58.47
C MET A 1 54.45 72.52 57.22
N VAL A 2 55.20 73.62 57.43
CA VAL A 2 56.33 74.13 56.63
C VAL A 2 56.01 74.46 55.15
N HIS A 3 55.59 75.68 54.79
CA HIS A 3 56.41 76.89 54.54
C HIS A 3 57.72 76.66 53.75
N HIS A 4 57.78 77.16 52.51
CA HIS A 4 58.86 78.06 52.05
C HIS A 4 58.61 78.53 50.61
N HIS A 5 58.58 79.85 50.39
CA HIS A 5 59.64 80.59 49.68
C HIS A 5 59.37 82.11 49.77
N GLN A 6 60.25 82.81 50.49
CA GLN A 6 60.51 84.26 50.40
C GLN A 6 61.23 84.55 49.08
N ALA A 7 61.02 85.67 48.38
CA ALA A 7 61.58 87.02 48.58
C ALA A 7 61.10 87.88 47.36
N PRO A 8 61.20 89.24 47.27
CA PRO A 8 62.38 90.06 47.63
C PRO A 8 62.13 91.49 48.23
N TYR A 9 63.21 92.07 48.77
CA TYR A 9 63.46 93.49 49.13
C TYR A 9 63.88 94.31 47.87
N PRO A 10 64.10 95.67 47.84
CA PRO A 10 64.58 96.53 48.97
C PRO A 10 64.20 98.06 49.01
N LEU A 11 64.61 98.75 50.12
CA LEU A 11 64.96 100.19 50.35
C LEU A 11 63.83 101.28 50.31
N ALA A 12 63.82 102.42 51.04
CA ALA A 12 64.55 102.99 52.19
C ALA A 12 64.03 104.43 52.52
N TYR A 13 63.78 104.71 53.82
CA TYR A 13 63.90 105.97 54.63
C TYR A 13 63.23 107.32 54.21
N PRO A 14 62.80 108.15 55.21
CA PRO A 14 63.70 109.18 55.78
C PRO A 14 63.57 109.44 57.29
N GLN A 15 64.61 110.08 57.82
CA GLN A 15 64.81 110.48 59.22
C GLN A 15 64.22 111.85 59.58
N LEU A 16 63.87 112.02 60.86
CA LEU A 16 63.70 113.31 61.52
C LEU A 16 64.90 113.63 62.41
N ARG A 17 65.45 114.82 62.22
CA ARG A 17 66.36 115.56 63.11
C ARG A 17 65.45 116.56 63.88
N VAL A 18 65.72 117.01 65.11
CA VAL A 18 66.69 118.06 65.47
C VAL A 18 66.55 118.33 66.99
N LYS A 19 67.64 118.74 67.66
CA LYS A 19 67.70 119.94 68.53
C LYS A 19 69.15 120.27 68.88
N PRO A 20 69.50 121.56 68.89
CA PRO A 20 70.08 122.13 70.11
C PRO A 20 69.64 123.58 70.39
N SER A 21 69.98 124.03 71.60
CA SER A 21 69.75 125.38 72.15
C SER A 21 71.07 126.14 72.34
N ARG A 22 71.11 127.46 72.05
CA ARG A 22 71.58 128.54 72.97
C ARG A 22 71.63 129.94 72.31
N THR A 23 70.75 130.82 72.82
CA THR A 23 70.91 132.26 73.17
C THR A 23 71.88 133.19 72.41
N ALA A 24 71.33 134.08 71.58
CA ALA A 24 71.84 135.44 71.32
C ALA A 24 70.64 136.42 71.25
N ASN A 25 70.81 137.65 71.74
CA ASN A 25 69.74 138.63 71.98
C ASN A 25 68.78 138.83 70.78
N PRO A 26 67.46 138.62 70.95
CA PRO A 26 66.54 138.29 69.85
C PRO A 26 66.02 139.49 69.05
N ILE A 27 66.17 140.72 69.53
CA ILE A 27 65.62 141.90 68.85
C ILE A 27 66.61 142.45 67.82
N SER A 28 67.89 142.50 68.16
CA SER A 28 68.92 142.95 67.21
C SER A 28 69.09 141.96 66.05
N SER A 29 69.04 140.64 66.31
CA SER A 29 69.12 139.64 65.23
C SER A 29 67.88 139.64 64.34
N LYS A 30 66.69 139.91 64.90
CA LYS A 30 65.45 139.99 64.12
C LYS A 30 65.36 141.24 63.27
N VAL A 31 65.79 142.40 63.77
CA VAL A 31 65.79 143.63 62.94
C VAL A 31 66.84 143.53 61.83
N THR A 32 68.02 142.96 62.11
CA THR A 32 69.03 142.72 61.08
C THR A 32 68.58 141.66 60.07
N SER A 33 67.88 140.61 60.52
CA SER A 33 67.29 139.57 59.65
C SER A 33 66.20 140.11 58.73
N VAL A 34 65.31 140.97 59.25
CA VAL A 34 64.23 141.56 58.46
C VAL A 34 64.78 142.53 57.42
N LEU A 35 65.87 143.25 57.73
CA LEU A 35 66.57 144.11 56.78
C LEU A 35 67.48 143.33 55.80
N SER A 36 67.87 142.09 56.13
CA SER A 36 68.72 141.24 55.30
C SER A 36 67.93 140.20 54.47
N THR A 37 66.61 140.18 54.57
CA THR A 37 65.78 139.30 53.74
C THR A 37 65.63 139.94 52.37
N SER A 38 66.22 139.31 51.35
CA SER A 38 66.25 139.80 49.97
C SER A 38 64.83 139.99 49.42
N TYR A 39 64.60 141.06 48.65
CA TYR A 39 63.33 141.39 47.97
C TYR A 39 62.86 140.35 46.91
N ALA A 40 63.56 139.21 46.79
CA ALA A 40 63.33 138.17 45.79
C ALA A 40 62.64 136.91 46.34
N ASP A 41 62.36 136.84 47.65
CA ASP A 41 61.71 135.66 48.23
C ASP A 41 60.19 135.68 47.95
N SER A 42 59.73 134.77 47.09
CA SER A 42 58.33 134.66 46.66
C SER A 42 57.40 134.41 47.85
N ASP A 43 57.82 133.55 48.78
CA ASP A 43 57.03 133.17 49.95
C ASP A 43 56.85 134.36 50.89
N PHE A 44 57.86 135.23 51.00
CA PHE A 44 57.77 136.46 51.79
C PHE A 44 56.85 137.50 51.12
N ARG A 45 56.89 137.61 49.78
CA ARG A 45 55.99 138.48 49.01
C ARG A 45 54.55 137.98 49.07
N GLU A 46 54.33 136.68 49.00
CA GLU A 46 53.00 136.05 49.14
C GLU A 46 52.49 136.19 50.57
N ALA A 47 53.34 136.00 51.58
CA ALA A 47 52.97 136.24 52.97
C ALA A 47 52.62 137.71 53.23
N LEU A 48 53.35 138.67 52.63
CA LEU A 48 53.02 140.09 52.66
C LEU A 48 51.74 140.41 51.88
N ALA A 49 51.52 139.79 50.72
CA ALA A 49 50.29 139.95 49.93
C ALA A 49 49.07 139.42 50.70
N LEU A 50 49.19 138.26 51.34
CA LEU A 50 48.16 137.72 52.23
C LEU A 50 47.95 138.60 53.47
N LEU A 51 48.99 139.28 53.95
CA LEU A 51 48.86 140.23 55.06
C LEU A 51 48.20 141.55 54.63
N ASP A 52 48.47 142.01 53.40
CA ASP A 52 47.92 143.22 52.80
C ASP A 52 46.45 143.02 52.39
N GLU A 53 46.12 141.87 51.80
CA GLU A 53 44.73 141.47 51.48
C GLU A 53 43.86 141.36 52.75
N ARG A 54 44.48 141.12 53.91
CA ARG A 54 43.82 141.12 55.22
C ARG A 54 43.49 142.52 55.76
N GLY A 55 43.93 143.61 55.12
CA GLY A 55 43.49 144.99 55.41
C GLY A 55 43.70 145.45 56.86
N ILE A 56 44.76 144.97 57.53
CA ILE A 56 44.90 145.12 58.99
C ILE A 56 45.37 146.53 59.37
N SER A 57 44.50 147.30 60.04
CA SER A 57 44.87 148.59 60.63
C SER A 57 45.66 148.40 61.95
N ASN A 58 46.70 149.22 62.15
CA ASN A 58 47.64 149.12 63.28
C ASN A 58 47.06 149.74 64.56
N SER A 59 46.12 149.04 65.20
CA SER A 59 45.55 149.37 66.51
C SER A 59 46.13 148.46 67.60
N ALA A 60 46.06 148.88 68.87
CA ALA A 60 46.56 148.07 69.98
C ALA A 60 45.75 146.76 70.18
N GLU A 61 44.48 146.73 69.78
CA GLU A 61 43.59 145.55 69.85
C GLU A 61 43.92 144.53 68.76
N THR A 62 44.08 144.97 67.49
CA THR A 62 44.42 144.10 66.36
C THR A 62 45.78 143.42 66.55
N ARG A 63 46.74 144.07 67.23
CA ARG A 63 48.05 143.47 67.55
C ARG A 63 47.97 142.32 68.57
N ARG A 64 46.92 142.27 69.41
CA ARG A 64 46.68 141.17 70.38
C ARG A 64 45.84 140.03 69.79
N GLN A 65 44.89 140.32 68.90
CA GLN A 65 43.97 139.32 68.34
C GLN A 65 44.50 138.58 67.10
N LEU A 66 45.36 139.19 66.29
CA LEU A 66 45.84 138.59 65.03
C LEU A 66 46.41 137.17 65.19
N ARG A 67 47.17 136.92 66.27
CA ARG A 67 47.74 135.59 66.54
C ARG A 67 46.66 134.57 66.88
N LEU A 68 45.62 134.99 67.61
CA LEU A 68 44.50 134.11 67.98
C LEU A 68 43.65 133.78 66.76
N ASP A 69 43.40 134.75 65.88
CA ASP A 69 42.60 134.54 64.67
C ASP A 69 43.31 133.60 63.67
N VAL A 70 44.62 133.80 63.45
CA VAL A 70 45.41 132.89 62.59
C VAL A 70 45.47 131.48 63.18
N GLN A 71 45.59 131.34 64.51
CA GLN A 71 45.55 130.02 65.15
C GLN A 71 44.17 129.37 65.03
N LYS A 72 43.08 130.13 65.13
CA LYS A 72 41.73 129.64 64.94
C LYS A 72 41.50 129.13 63.51
N GLU A 73 41.95 129.89 62.51
CA GLU A 73 41.81 129.51 61.10
C GLU A 73 42.57 128.21 60.75
N VAL A 74 43.78 128.04 61.30
CA VAL A 74 44.56 126.78 61.14
C VAL A 74 43.89 125.61 61.87
N ILE A 75 43.22 125.85 63.01
CA ILE A 75 42.45 124.81 63.69
C ILE A 75 41.20 124.45 62.89
N ASP A 76 40.50 125.44 62.32
CA ASP A 76 39.30 125.23 61.52
C ASP A 76 39.62 124.48 60.21
N SER A 77 40.73 124.82 59.53
CA SER A 77 41.14 124.12 58.30
C SER A 77 41.59 122.68 58.57
N ASN A 78 42.38 122.45 59.63
CA ASN A 78 42.75 121.10 60.07
C ASN A 78 41.53 120.30 60.54
N GLY A 79 40.54 120.95 61.17
CA GLY A 79 39.26 120.34 61.53
C GLY A 79 38.46 119.88 60.32
N GLN A 80 38.49 120.66 59.23
CA GLN A 80 37.86 120.29 57.95
C GLN A 80 38.51 119.05 57.34
N ILE A 81 39.85 119.00 57.29
CA ILE A 81 40.60 117.85 56.76
C ILE A 81 40.34 116.58 57.58
N ILE A 82 40.32 116.67 58.91
CA ILE A 82 40.01 115.52 59.79
C ILE A 82 38.59 115.01 59.55
N ASN A 83 37.63 115.91 59.32
CA ASN A 83 36.26 115.52 58.99
C ASN A 83 36.16 114.77 57.66
N GLU A 84 36.91 115.20 56.64
CA GLU A 84 36.95 114.50 55.35
C GLU A 84 37.65 113.13 55.45
N PHE A 85 38.80 113.04 56.14
CA PHE A 85 39.46 111.76 56.39
C PHE A 85 38.63 110.82 57.28
N GLY A 86 37.84 111.36 58.21
CA GLY A 86 36.87 110.60 59.00
C GLY A 86 35.82 109.91 58.12
N ARG A 87 35.28 110.62 57.12
CA ARG A 87 34.35 110.04 56.14
C ARG A 87 34.97 108.90 55.33
N VAL A 88 36.24 109.04 54.93
CA VAL A 88 36.96 107.99 54.18
C VAL A 88 37.24 106.78 55.07
N ALA A 89 37.65 106.98 56.33
CA ALA A 89 37.87 105.91 57.29
C ALA A 89 36.58 105.12 57.58
N ASP A 90 35.44 105.81 57.67
CA ASP A 90 34.13 105.17 57.86
C ASP A 90 33.70 104.35 56.63
N GLN A 91 34.00 104.82 55.41
CA GLN A 91 33.76 104.03 54.19
C GLN A 91 34.63 102.77 54.15
N LEU A 92 35.93 102.87 54.52
CA LEU A 92 36.82 101.71 54.61
C LEU A 92 36.36 100.70 55.67
N ARG A 93 35.89 101.17 56.83
CA ARG A 93 35.29 100.28 57.85
C ARG A 93 34.03 99.58 57.35
N ARG A 94 33.16 100.28 56.60
CA ARG A 94 31.98 99.66 55.97
C ARG A 94 32.36 98.57 54.98
N ILE A 95 33.38 98.82 54.14
CA ILE A 95 33.87 97.82 53.19
C ILE A 95 34.44 96.60 53.92
N GLY A 96 35.25 96.81 54.96
CA GLY A 96 35.75 95.73 55.83
C GLY A 96 34.61 94.89 56.41
N ALA A 97 33.60 95.53 56.99
CA ALA A 97 32.43 94.86 57.53
C ALA A 97 31.62 94.10 56.45
N THR A 98 31.55 94.59 55.21
CA THR A 98 30.89 93.86 54.12
C THR A 98 31.71 92.65 53.65
N ILE A 99 33.04 92.73 53.65
CA ILE A 99 33.91 91.60 53.30
C ILE A 99 33.83 90.53 54.38
N ASP A 100 33.83 90.90 55.66
CA ASP A 100 33.67 89.95 56.76
C ASP A 100 32.31 89.25 56.70
N LYS A 101 31.23 89.98 56.40
CA LYS A 101 29.91 89.39 56.15
C LYS A 101 29.91 88.44 54.95
N LEU A 102 30.55 88.81 53.84
CA LEU A 102 30.64 87.96 52.66
C LEU A 102 31.42 86.68 52.94
N ASN A 103 32.54 86.78 53.66
CA ASN A 103 33.37 85.63 53.99
C ASN A 103 32.63 84.68 54.95
N LYS A 104 31.90 85.24 55.93
CA LYS A 104 31.02 84.47 56.81
C LYS A 104 29.93 83.74 56.02
N ASN A 105 29.24 84.44 55.10
CA ASN A 105 28.22 83.83 54.25
C ASN A 105 28.81 82.75 53.32
N TYR A 106 30.02 82.93 52.81
CA TYR A 106 30.70 81.92 51.99
C TYR A 106 31.04 80.66 52.79
N GLN A 107 31.53 80.81 54.03
CA GLN A 107 31.81 79.68 54.91
C GLN A 107 30.53 78.94 55.31
N GLU A 108 29.45 79.67 55.64
CA GLU A 108 28.13 79.11 55.92
C GLU A 108 27.59 78.34 54.69
N MET A 109 27.66 78.93 53.50
CA MET A 109 27.24 78.28 52.26
C MET A 109 28.06 77.02 51.96
N ARG A 110 29.39 77.06 52.11
CA ARG A 110 30.25 75.90 51.91
C ARG A 110 29.93 74.77 52.90
N SER A 111 29.66 75.12 54.17
CA SER A 111 29.24 74.14 55.18
C SER A 111 27.89 73.52 54.82
N HIS A 112 26.91 74.32 54.41
CA HIS A 112 25.61 73.82 53.94
C HIS A 112 25.73 72.92 52.71
N VAL A 113 26.58 73.26 51.74
CA VAL A 113 26.83 72.44 50.54
C VAL A 113 27.49 71.13 50.91
N ALA A 114 28.50 71.13 51.79
CA ALA A 114 29.16 69.91 52.23
C ALA A 114 28.21 68.97 52.99
N ALA A 115 27.44 69.52 53.94
CA ALA A 115 26.44 68.76 54.70
C ALA A 115 25.33 68.20 53.78
N SER A 116 24.87 68.99 52.81
CA SER A 116 23.89 68.53 51.82
C SER A 116 24.48 67.45 50.91
N HIS A 117 25.75 67.55 50.52
CA HIS A 117 26.40 66.54 49.69
C HIS A 117 26.57 65.22 50.45
N GLU A 118 26.99 65.26 51.72
CA GLU A 118 27.13 64.06 52.56
C GLU A 118 25.77 63.37 52.79
N ALA A 119 24.72 64.14 53.10
CA ALA A 119 23.35 63.61 53.23
C ALA A 119 22.81 63.04 51.90
N THR A 120 23.12 63.70 50.77
CA THR A 120 22.69 63.27 49.44
C THR A 120 23.49 62.06 48.95
N ALA A 121 24.76 61.92 49.31
CA ALA A 121 25.63 60.82 48.88
C ALA A 121 25.11 59.47 49.41
N ALA A 122 24.74 59.40 50.69
CA ALA A 122 24.11 58.21 51.28
C ALA A 122 22.80 57.86 50.55
N THR A 123 21.92 58.86 50.35
CA THR A 123 20.65 58.70 49.65
C THR A 123 20.83 58.29 48.17
N THR A 124 21.87 58.81 47.50
CA THR A 124 22.20 58.46 46.11
C THR A 124 22.77 57.05 46.01
N GLY A 125 23.60 56.64 46.97
CA GLY A 125 24.09 55.28 47.11
C GLY A 125 22.95 54.29 47.29
N GLU A 126 22.03 54.56 48.21
CA GLU A 126 20.82 53.74 48.41
C GLU A 126 19.94 53.72 47.16
N ALA A 127 19.67 54.87 46.54
CA ALA A 127 18.87 54.98 45.32
C ALA A 127 19.51 54.20 44.15
N SER A 128 20.83 54.25 43.97
CA SER A 128 21.52 53.48 42.93
C SER A 128 21.43 51.97 43.18
N SER A 129 21.55 51.54 44.45
CA SER A 129 21.39 50.13 44.84
C SER A 129 19.95 49.65 44.63
N LEU A 130 18.96 50.49 44.92
CA LEU A 130 17.54 50.24 44.69
C LEU A 130 17.23 50.17 43.20
N MET A 131 17.82 51.05 42.38
CA MET A 131 17.68 51.00 40.92
C MET A 131 18.33 49.75 40.32
N ALA A 132 19.49 49.31 40.83
CA ALA A 132 20.11 48.05 40.42
C ALA A 132 19.25 46.84 40.81
N LYS A 133 18.70 46.83 42.03
CA LYS A 133 17.73 45.80 42.47
C LYS A 133 16.47 45.81 41.61
N LYS A 134 15.91 46.98 41.32
CA LYS A 134 14.74 47.14 40.44
C LYS A 134 14.99 46.54 39.06
N ARG A 135 16.12 46.89 38.42
CA ARG A 135 16.50 46.32 37.12
C ARG A 135 16.62 44.79 37.17
N ASN A 136 17.23 44.24 38.22
CA ASN A 136 17.35 42.79 38.40
C ASN A 136 15.97 42.12 38.62
N VAL A 137 15.06 42.76 39.35
CA VAL A 137 13.68 42.27 39.49
C VAL A 137 12.93 42.34 38.16
N GLU A 138 13.09 43.41 37.39
CA GLU A 138 12.49 43.55 36.05
C GLU A 138 13.01 42.49 35.08
N THR A 139 14.31 42.20 35.05
CA THR A 139 14.86 41.14 34.21
C THR A 139 14.37 39.76 34.64
N LYS A 140 14.28 39.50 35.95
CA LYS A 140 13.69 38.26 36.48
C LYS A 140 12.20 38.12 36.14
N GLN A 141 11.45 39.21 36.19
CA GLN A 141 10.03 39.23 35.81
C GLN A 141 9.85 38.95 34.31
N GLN A 142 10.68 39.56 33.45
CA GLN A 142 10.68 39.30 32.02
C GLN A 142 11.03 37.84 31.72
N LEU A 143 12.05 37.29 32.38
CA LEU A 143 12.43 35.89 32.24
C LEU A 143 11.33 34.95 32.71
N LEU A 144 10.68 35.24 33.85
CA LEU A 144 9.57 34.44 34.36
C LEU A 144 8.37 34.47 33.42
N ASN A 145 8.05 35.62 32.82
CA ASN A 145 6.98 35.73 31.84
C ASN A 145 7.29 34.90 30.58
N ALA A 146 8.50 35.04 30.03
CA ALA A 146 8.95 34.23 28.89
C ALA A 146 8.94 32.73 29.21
N PHE A 147 9.41 32.36 30.42
CA PHE A 147 9.38 30.97 30.89
C PHE A 147 7.95 30.44 31.00
N ARG A 148 7.02 31.22 31.56
CA ARG A 148 5.62 30.83 31.71
C ARG A 148 4.94 30.67 30.34
N GLU A 149 5.14 31.60 29.42
CA GLU A 149 4.55 31.52 28.07
C GLU A 149 5.07 30.31 27.29
N HIS A 150 6.33 29.94 27.52
CA HIS A 150 6.99 28.85 26.79
C HIS A 150 6.74 27.48 27.39
N PHE A 151 6.86 27.30 28.72
CA PHE A 151 6.87 25.99 29.38
C PHE A 151 5.59 25.65 30.16
N VAL A 152 4.67 26.61 30.35
CA VAL A 152 3.44 26.39 31.11
C VAL A 152 2.24 26.50 30.16
N LEU A 153 1.43 25.44 30.13
CA LEU A 153 0.14 25.45 29.44
C LEU A 153 -0.88 26.27 30.24
N THR A 154 -1.70 27.05 29.56
CA THR A 154 -2.83 27.75 30.18
C THR A 154 -3.94 26.77 30.55
N ASP A 155 -4.81 27.13 31.50
CA ASP A 155 -5.92 26.26 31.93
C ASP A 155 -6.87 25.92 30.76
N ASP A 156 -7.08 26.86 29.83
CA ASP A 156 -7.87 26.65 28.61
C ASP A 156 -7.19 25.67 27.64
N GLU A 157 -5.85 25.72 27.53
CA GLU A 157 -5.08 24.77 26.72
C GLU A 157 -5.12 23.36 27.33
N VAL A 158 -5.03 23.24 28.66
CA VAL A 158 -5.17 21.96 29.36
C VAL A 158 -6.59 21.40 29.23
N ALA A 159 -7.60 22.26 29.33
CA ALA A 159 -9.00 21.90 29.11
C ALA A 159 -9.21 21.31 27.70
N SER A 160 -8.67 21.97 26.66
CA SER A 160 -8.72 21.49 25.27
C SER A 160 -8.14 20.08 25.11
N LEU A 161 -7.04 19.75 25.80
CA LEU A 161 -6.42 18.44 25.71
C LEU A 161 -7.13 17.34 26.52
N THR A 162 -7.68 17.70 27.68
CA THR A 162 -8.12 16.72 28.70
C THR A 162 -9.63 16.52 28.76
N LEU A 163 -10.43 17.57 28.55
CA LEU A 163 -11.88 17.49 28.69
C LEU A 163 -12.52 16.83 27.46
N THR A 164 -13.25 15.74 27.69
CA THR A 164 -13.99 15.02 26.63
C THR A 164 -15.19 15.81 26.10
N SER A 165 -15.66 16.84 26.83
CA SER A 165 -16.76 17.71 26.42
C SER A 165 -16.41 18.68 25.30
N GLU A 166 -15.13 19.01 25.14
CA GLU A 166 -14.67 19.93 24.10
C GLU A 166 -14.36 19.19 22.80
N PRO A 167 -14.67 19.78 21.63
CA PRO A 167 -14.44 19.14 20.34
C PRO A 167 -12.95 18.93 20.03
N VAL A 168 -12.67 18.04 19.08
CA VAL A 168 -11.34 17.89 18.48
C VAL A 168 -11.31 18.75 17.22
N ASP A 169 -10.76 19.96 17.35
CA ASP A 169 -10.69 20.97 16.30
C ASP A 169 -9.24 21.37 15.99
N ASP A 170 -9.03 22.38 15.14
CA ASP A 170 -7.70 22.88 14.81
C ASP A 170 -6.95 23.37 16.06
N GLN A 171 -7.66 23.92 17.04
CA GLN A 171 -7.10 24.40 18.29
C GLN A 171 -6.52 23.23 19.10
N PHE A 172 -7.22 22.10 19.20
CA PHE A 172 -6.69 20.89 19.83
C PHE A 172 -5.34 20.47 19.24
N PHE A 173 -5.23 20.41 17.90
CA PHE A 173 -3.98 19.99 17.25
C PHE A 173 -2.84 20.99 17.43
N VAL A 174 -3.13 22.30 17.45
CA VAL A 174 -2.14 23.35 17.74
C VAL A 174 -1.62 23.22 19.18
N VAL A 175 -2.51 23.03 20.15
CA VAL A 175 -2.15 22.87 21.56
C VAL A 175 -1.39 21.56 21.79
N LEU A 176 -1.75 20.48 21.10
CA LEU A 176 -1.03 19.21 21.14
C LEU A 176 0.41 19.37 20.62
N ALA A 177 0.59 20.06 19.49
CA ALA A 177 1.92 20.34 18.94
C ALA A 177 2.76 21.23 19.88
N LYS A 178 2.13 22.25 20.51
CA LYS A 178 2.76 23.07 21.55
C LYS A 178 3.22 22.20 22.73
N THR A 179 2.36 21.29 23.21
CA THR A 179 2.66 20.38 24.33
C THR A 179 3.82 19.44 24.02
N LYS A 180 3.90 18.92 22.79
CA LYS A 180 5.05 18.12 22.33
C LYS A 180 6.35 18.93 22.32
N ARG A 181 6.29 20.17 21.80
CA ARG A 181 7.44 21.09 21.81
C ARG A 181 7.91 21.38 23.23
N ILE A 182 6.98 21.67 24.15
CA ILE A 182 7.30 21.88 25.57
C ILE A 182 8.04 20.67 26.15
N ARG A 183 7.57 19.45 25.85
CA ARG A 183 8.23 18.21 26.32
C ARG A 183 9.67 18.10 25.80
N MET A 184 9.88 18.35 24.51
CA MET A 184 11.22 18.34 23.90
C MET A 184 12.13 19.42 24.50
N ASP A 185 11.62 20.64 24.65
CA ASP A 185 12.39 21.76 25.22
C ASP A 185 12.68 21.57 26.72
N CYS A 186 11.88 20.76 27.42
CA CYS A 186 12.17 20.38 28.82
C CYS A 186 13.42 19.52 28.93
N GLU A 187 13.84 18.81 27.87
CA GLU A 187 15.13 18.08 27.87
C GLU A 187 16.32 19.03 28.05
N ILE A 188 16.22 20.24 27.49
CA ILE A 188 17.24 21.30 27.68
C ILE A 188 17.29 21.72 29.15
N LEU A 189 16.15 21.78 29.85
CA LEU A 189 16.08 22.12 31.28
C LEU A 189 16.72 21.05 32.18
N LEU A 190 16.74 19.78 31.74
CA LEU A 190 17.41 18.69 32.46
C LEU A 190 18.94 18.78 32.42
N GLY A 191 19.50 19.53 31.47
CA GLY A 191 20.93 19.83 31.38
C GLY A 191 21.45 20.84 32.41
N PHE A 192 20.57 21.49 33.18
CA PHE A 192 20.93 22.47 34.20
C PHE A 192 20.92 21.87 35.63
N GLU A 193 21.57 22.56 36.58
CA GLU A 193 21.79 22.09 37.96
C GLU A 193 20.50 21.82 38.76
N ASN A 194 19.36 22.41 38.38
CA ASN A 194 18.05 22.22 39.03
C ASN A 194 17.09 21.40 38.16
N GLN A 195 17.29 20.09 38.13
CA GLN A 195 16.53 19.15 37.29
C GLN A 195 15.08 18.93 37.75
N THR A 196 14.74 19.23 39.00
CA THR A 196 13.42 18.95 39.60
C THR A 196 12.28 19.66 38.87
N LEU A 197 12.45 20.93 38.49
CA LEU A 197 11.43 21.69 37.76
C LEU A 197 11.23 21.13 36.34
N GLY A 198 12.32 20.78 35.65
CA GLY A 198 12.25 20.17 34.32
C GLY A 198 11.54 18.81 34.36
N LEU A 199 11.85 17.98 35.37
CA LEU A 199 11.19 16.68 35.57
C LEU A 199 9.70 16.82 35.90
N GLU A 200 9.32 17.80 36.72
CA GLU A 200 7.91 18.03 37.09
C GLU A 200 7.09 18.54 35.90
N ILE A 201 7.61 19.51 35.12
CA ILE A 201 6.95 19.99 33.91
C ILE A 201 6.86 18.86 32.87
N MET A 202 7.91 18.06 32.72
CA MET A 202 7.92 16.90 31.81
C MET A 202 6.88 15.85 32.20
N ASP A 203 6.72 15.53 33.49
CA ASP A 203 5.69 14.61 33.99
C ASP A 203 4.28 15.14 33.73
N GLN A 204 4.01 16.43 34.04
CA GLN A 204 2.71 17.05 33.78
C GLN A 204 2.38 17.10 32.27
N THR A 205 3.36 17.48 31.45
CA THR A 205 3.22 17.54 29.99
C THR A 205 2.99 16.15 29.40
N SER A 206 3.66 15.12 29.93
CA SER A 206 3.46 13.72 29.52
C SER A 206 2.09 13.20 29.92
N LYS A 207 1.59 13.53 31.12
CA LYS A 207 0.22 13.23 31.54
C LYS A 207 -0.79 13.89 30.62
N ASN A 208 -0.64 15.18 30.31
CA ASN A 208 -1.54 15.89 29.40
C ASN A 208 -1.51 15.30 27.98
N LEU A 209 -0.33 14.92 27.47
CA LEU A 209 -0.20 14.20 26.20
C LEU A 209 -0.96 12.86 26.20
N ASN A 210 -0.82 12.06 27.26
CA ASN A 210 -1.53 10.78 27.37
C ASN A 210 -3.05 10.97 27.41
N HIS A 211 -3.55 11.97 28.14
CA HIS A 211 -4.97 12.31 28.14
C HIS A 211 -5.44 12.80 26.75
N ALA A 212 -4.64 13.59 26.06
CA ALA A 212 -4.94 14.05 24.70
C ALA A 212 -5.05 12.89 23.71
N PHE A 213 -4.12 11.93 23.74
CA PHE A 213 -4.21 10.72 22.91
C PHE A 213 -5.42 9.86 23.25
N GLN A 214 -5.78 9.72 24.53
CA GLN A 214 -7.00 9.01 24.92
C GLN A 214 -8.27 9.74 24.46
N LYS A 215 -8.30 11.07 24.54
CA LYS A 215 -9.40 11.89 24.02
C LYS A 215 -9.52 11.72 22.51
N LEU A 216 -8.41 11.80 21.79
CA LEU A 216 -8.34 11.59 20.34
C LEU A 216 -8.83 10.19 19.94
N TYR A 217 -8.36 9.16 20.64
CA TYR A 217 -8.80 7.77 20.45
C TYR A 217 -10.32 7.62 20.62
N ARG A 218 -10.90 8.13 21.72
CA ARG A 218 -12.36 8.07 21.96
C ARG A 218 -13.16 8.85 20.91
N TRP A 219 -12.62 9.99 20.46
CA TRP A 219 -13.25 10.78 19.40
C TRP A 219 -13.26 10.00 18.09
N ILE A 220 -12.12 9.43 17.67
CA ILE A 220 -12.03 8.59 16.46
C ILE A 220 -13.01 7.42 16.54
N GLN A 221 -13.09 6.71 17.66
CA GLN A 221 -14.05 5.61 17.84
C GLN A 221 -15.51 6.07 17.67
N LYS A 222 -15.85 7.26 18.17
CA LYS A 222 -17.21 7.80 18.01
C LYS A 222 -17.48 8.15 16.55
N GLU A 223 -16.53 8.80 15.88
CA GLU A 223 -16.65 9.14 14.46
C GLU A 223 -16.80 7.89 13.59
N PHE A 224 -16.05 6.81 13.86
CA PHE A 224 -16.17 5.54 13.12
C PHE A 224 -17.54 4.88 13.22
N LYS A 225 -18.26 5.03 14.35
CA LYS A 225 -19.65 4.54 14.46
C LYS A 225 -20.64 5.32 13.59
N THR A 226 -20.36 6.59 13.34
CA THR A 226 -21.24 7.51 12.60
C THR A 226 -20.69 7.85 11.22
N LEU A 227 -19.63 7.17 10.79
CA LEU A 227 -18.87 7.52 9.61
C LEU A 227 -19.73 7.24 8.38
N ASN A 228 -20.14 8.32 7.70
CA ASN A 228 -20.62 8.21 6.34
C ASN A 228 -19.41 8.42 5.40
N LEU A 229 -18.98 7.34 4.75
CA LEU A 229 -17.89 7.35 3.78
C LEU A 229 -18.16 8.26 2.57
N GLU A 230 -19.39 8.75 2.39
CA GLU A 230 -19.76 9.68 1.33
C GLU A 230 -19.44 11.16 1.63
N ASN A 231 -19.02 11.51 2.86
CA ASN A 231 -18.78 12.91 3.25
C ASN A 231 -17.28 13.29 3.26
N PRO A 232 -16.76 14.07 2.27
CA PRO A 232 -15.34 14.44 2.15
C PRO A 232 -14.76 15.21 3.34
N GLN A 233 -15.58 15.96 4.07
CA GLN A 233 -15.11 16.77 5.19
C GLN A 233 -14.77 15.94 6.42
N ILE A 234 -15.50 14.83 6.62
CA ILE A 234 -15.25 13.90 7.72
C ILE A 234 -13.92 13.15 7.49
N HIS A 235 -13.62 12.83 6.23
CA HIS A 235 -12.38 12.16 5.83
C HIS A 235 -11.12 12.95 6.20
N SER A 236 -11.11 14.28 6.05
CA SER A 236 -9.90 15.08 6.30
C SER A 236 -9.57 15.23 7.79
N SER A 237 -10.58 15.42 8.65
CA SER A 237 -10.39 15.51 10.11
C SER A 237 -10.00 14.17 10.72
N VAL A 238 -10.64 13.07 10.29
CA VAL A 238 -10.35 11.72 10.77
C VAL A 238 -8.95 11.28 10.34
N ARG A 239 -8.56 11.56 9.10
CA ARG A 239 -7.21 11.32 8.57
C ARG A 239 -6.13 12.04 9.38
N ARG A 240 -6.32 13.33 9.66
CA ARG A 240 -5.38 14.09 10.49
C ARG A 240 -5.27 13.50 11.90
N ALA A 241 -6.39 13.08 12.48
CA ALA A 241 -6.43 12.43 13.79
C ALA A 241 -5.70 11.06 13.77
N LEU A 242 -5.92 10.23 12.76
CA LEU A 242 -5.25 8.94 12.58
C LEU A 242 -3.73 9.10 12.43
N ARG A 243 -3.28 10.09 11.66
CA ARG A 243 -1.84 10.39 11.51
C ARG A 243 -1.18 10.71 12.84
N VAL A 244 -1.83 11.55 13.65
CA VAL A 244 -1.32 11.90 14.98
C VAL A 244 -1.37 10.68 15.92
N LEU A 245 -2.43 9.86 15.84
CA LEU A 245 -2.56 8.64 16.64
C LEU A 245 -1.51 7.58 16.26
N ALA A 246 -1.03 7.55 15.01
CA ALA A 246 0.00 6.64 14.54
C ALA A 246 1.33 6.77 15.31
N GLU A 247 1.55 7.91 16.00
CA GLU A 247 2.67 8.06 16.95
C GLU A 247 2.61 7.10 18.14
N ARG A 248 1.45 6.49 18.40
CA ARG A 248 1.25 5.42 19.40
C ARG A 248 0.72 4.17 18.69
N PRO A 249 1.60 3.28 18.19
CA PRO A 249 1.20 2.14 17.36
C PRO A 249 0.13 1.24 17.98
N SER A 250 0.15 1.03 19.30
CA SER A 250 -0.85 0.21 20.00
C SER A 250 -2.26 0.81 19.97
N LEU A 251 -2.38 2.14 20.15
CA LEU A 251 -3.66 2.83 20.08
C LEU A 251 -4.17 2.90 18.64
N PHE A 252 -3.26 3.09 17.68
CA PHE A 252 -3.58 3.09 16.26
C PHE A 252 -4.14 1.73 15.82
N GLN A 253 -3.46 0.62 16.14
CA GLN A 253 -3.93 -0.73 15.84
C GLN A 253 -5.29 -1.02 16.49
N SER A 254 -5.48 -0.67 17.77
CA SER A 254 -6.78 -0.82 18.43
C SER A 254 -7.90 0.02 17.78
N CYS A 255 -7.56 1.18 17.20
CA CYS A 255 -8.51 1.98 16.41
C CYS A 255 -8.87 1.30 15.09
N LEU A 256 -7.91 0.68 14.40
CA LEU A 256 -8.17 -0.10 13.18
C LEU A 256 -9.04 -1.32 13.48
N ASP A 257 -8.79 -2.03 14.59
CA ASP A 257 -9.62 -3.15 15.02
C ASP A 257 -11.07 -2.73 15.27
N PHE A 258 -11.25 -1.61 15.98
CA PHE A 258 -12.57 -1.05 16.27
C PHE A 258 -13.27 -0.54 15.00
N PHE A 259 -12.53 0.08 14.09
CA PHE A 259 -13.04 0.46 12.77
C PHE A 259 -13.54 -0.76 12.01
N ALA A 260 -12.72 -1.81 11.95
CA ALA A 260 -13.05 -3.03 11.23
C ALA A 260 -14.31 -3.70 11.79
N GLU A 261 -14.42 -3.82 13.11
CA GLU A 261 -15.60 -4.37 13.78
C GLU A 261 -16.87 -3.55 13.46
N ALA A 262 -16.77 -2.21 13.46
CA ALA A 262 -17.89 -1.35 13.14
C ALA A 262 -18.31 -1.47 11.65
N ARG A 263 -17.34 -1.52 10.73
CA ARG A 263 -17.60 -1.70 9.30
C ARG A 263 -18.15 -3.08 8.99
N GLU A 264 -17.61 -4.12 9.59
CA GLU A 264 -18.11 -5.50 9.47
C GLU A 264 -19.58 -5.60 9.86
N GLN A 265 -19.97 -4.97 10.97
CA GLN A 265 -21.37 -4.92 11.39
C GLN A 265 -22.24 -4.16 10.39
N ILE A 266 -21.80 -3.00 9.89
CA ILE A 266 -22.55 -2.20 8.91
C ILE A 266 -22.72 -2.96 7.58
N LEU A 267 -21.65 -3.57 7.08
CA LEU A 267 -21.66 -4.33 5.83
C LEU A 267 -22.50 -5.62 5.95
N SER A 268 -22.41 -6.33 7.07
CA SER A 268 -23.27 -7.50 7.31
C SER A 268 -24.76 -7.13 7.43
N ASP A 269 -25.10 -6.04 8.12
CA ASP A 269 -26.48 -5.55 8.23
C ASP A 269 -27.02 -5.05 6.89
N SER A 270 -26.20 -4.35 6.10
CA SER A 270 -26.58 -3.91 4.75
C SER A 270 -26.75 -5.08 3.78
N PHE A 271 -25.92 -6.13 3.89
CA PHE A 271 -26.11 -7.35 3.11
C PHE A 271 -27.40 -8.06 3.50
N TYR A 272 -27.68 -8.18 4.80
CA TYR A 272 -28.92 -8.77 5.29
C TYR A 272 -30.16 -7.99 4.80
N LEU A 273 -30.08 -6.66 4.81
CA LEU A 273 -31.12 -5.79 4.25
C LEU A 273 -31.29 -6.02 2.74
N ALA A 274 -30.20 -6.15 1.97
CA ALA A 274 -30.27 -6.44 0.55
C ALA A 274 -30.89 -7.82 0.26
N LEU A 275 -30.59 -8.82 1.09
CA LEU A 275 -31.16 -10.17 0.97
C LEU A 275 -32.67 -10.17 1.25
N THR A 276 -33.09 -9.61 2.38
CA THR A 276 -34.45 -9.78 2.93
C THR A 276 -35.41 -8.60 2.67
N GLY A 277 -34.88 -7.43 2.32
CA GLY A 277 -35.61 -6.15 2.31
C GLY A 277 -36.06 -5.68 3.70
N THR A 278 -35.57 -6.33 4.75
CA THR A 278 -35.83 -5.94 6.14
C THR A 278 -34.52 -5.60 6.84
N SER A 279 -34.51 -4.47 7.53
CA SER A 279 -33.42 -4.13 8.44
C SER A 279 -33.36 -5.16 9.57
N ALA A 280 -32.19 -5.36 10.17
CA ALA A 280 -32.01 -6.16 11.39
C ALA A 280 -32.96 -5.75 12.54
N SER A 281 -33.49 -4.52 12.51
CA SER A 281 -34.51 -4.00 13.45
C SER A 281 -35.95 -4.41 13.12
N GLY A 282 -36.20 -5.14 12.03
CA GLY A 282 -37.53 -5.56 11.57
C GLY A 282 -38.29 -4.51 10.73
N ALA A 283 -37.69 -3.34 10.48
CA ALA A 283 -38.27 -2.34 9.60
C ALA A 283 -38.12 -2.74 8.12
N LYS A 284 -39.22 -2.76 7.37
CA LYS A 284 -39.21 -3.01 5.92
C LYS A 284 -38.79 -1.74 5.19
N ASP A 285 -37.77 -1.85 4.34
CA ASP A 285 -37.43 -0.80 3.40
C ASP A 285 -38.00 -1.16 2.02
N HIS A 286 -38.97 -0.38 1.56
CA HIS A 286 -39.62 -0.60 0.26
C HIS A 286 -38.79 -0.10 -0.93
N SER A 287 -37.67 0.59 -0.68
CA SER A 287 -36.80 1.10 -1.75
C SER A 287 -35.88 0.02 -2.33
N VAL A 288 -35.57 -1.02 -1.56
CA VAL A 288 -34.68 -2.14 -1.97
C VAL A 288 -35.52 -3.35 -2.35
N LYS A 289 -35.30 -3.89 -3.56
CA LYS A 289 -35.89 -5.18 -3.96
C LYS A 289 -35.07 -6.31 -3.33
N PRO A 290 -35.67 -7.16 -2.47
CA PRO A 290 -34.95 -8.26 -1.83
C PRO A 290 -34.38 -9.24 -2.86
N ILE A 291 -33.12 -9.65 -2.67
CA ILE A 291 -32.47 -10.66 -3.50
C ILE A 291 -33.18 -12.02 -3.33
N GLU A 292 -33.76 -12.31 -2.15
CA GLU A 292 -34.53 -13.54 -1.89
C GLU A 292 -35.73 -13.75 -2.83
N LEU A 293 -36.22 -12.71 -3.53
CA LEU A 293 -37.26 -12.86 -4.56
C LEU A 293 -36.77 -13.70 -5.75
N ALA A 294 -35.46 -13.75 -6.00
CA ALA A 294 -34.84 -14.55 -7.05
C ALA A 294 -34.57 -16.01 -6.62
N ALA A 295 -34.92 -16.42 -5.38
CA ALA A 295 -34.57 -17.75 -4.86
C ALA A 295 -35.14 -18.95 -5.66
N HIS A 296 -36.11 -18.73 -6.54
CA HIS A 296 -36.62 -19.73 -7.47
C HIS A 296 -35.67 -20.06 -8.62
N ASP A 297 -34.71 -19.17 -8.92
CA ASP A 297 -33.64 -19.34 -9.90
C ASP A 297 -32.29 -19.34 -9.15
N PRO A 298 -31.75 -20.52 -8.81
CA PRO A 298 -30.54 -20.64 -8.01
C PRO A 298 -29.33 -19.92 -8.60
N LEU A 299 -29.16 -19.96 -9.92
CA LEU A 299 -28.01 -19.34 -10.59
C LEU A 299 -28.08 -17.83 -10.50
N ARG A 300 -29.26 -17.26 -10.74
CA ARG A 300 -29.49 -15.82 -10.59
C ARG A 300 -29.38 -15.38 -9.13
N TYR A 301 -29.95 -16.14 -8.21
CA TYR A 301 -29.90 -15.83 -6.79
C TYR A 301 -28.46 -15.76 -6.26
N VAL A 302 -27.63 -16.76 -6.59
CA VAL A 302 -26.20 -16.76 -6.25
C VAL A 302 -25.46 -15.64 -6.97
N GLY A 303 -25.76 -15.40 -8.26
CA GLY A 303 -25.18 -14.30 -9.03
C GLY A 303 -25.45 -12.92 -8.44
N ASP A 304 -26.69 -12.64 -8.03
CA ASP A 304 -27.10 -11.36 -7.43
C ASP A 304 -26.43 -11.16 -6.05
N MET A 305 -26.29 -12.23 -5.25
CA MET A 305 -25.56 -12.19 -3.97
C MET A 305 -24.06 -11.88 -4.18
N LEU A 306 -23.42 -12.54 -5.15
CA LEU A 306 -22.01 -12.33 -5.48
C LEU A 306 -21.77 -10.93 -6.07
N ALA A 307 -22.69 -10.44 -6.90
CA ALA A 307 -22.62 -9.09 -7.47
C ALA A 307 -22.73 -8.01 -6.38
N TRP A 308 -23.62 -8.19 -5.39
CA TRP A 308 -23.69 -7.31 -4.24
C TRP A 308 -22.37 -7.31 -3.46
N ALA A 309 -21.84 -8.52 -3.15
CA ALA A 309 -20.59 -8.65 -2.40
C ALA A 309 -19.42 -7.99 -3.14
N HIS A 310 -19.32 -8.20 -4.46
CA HIS A 310 -18.34 -7.54 -5.31
C HIS A 310 -18.46 -6.01 -5.27
N SER A 311 -19.67 -5.47 -5.44
CA SER A 311 -19.89 -4.02 -5.36
C SER A 311 -19.52 -3.45 -3.98
N ALA A 312 -19.86 -4.16 -2.91
CA ALA A 312 -19.52 -3.76 -1.55
C ALA A 312 -18.00 -3.75 -1.34
N THR A 313 -17.29 -4.82 -1.73
CA THR A 313 -15.83 -4.91 -1.64
C THR A 313 -15.12 -3.81 -2.43
N VAL A 314 -15.59 -3.51 -3.64
CA VAL A 314 -15.03 -2.40 -4.45
C VAL A 314 -15.25 -1.06 -3.75
N SER A 315 -16.47 -0.78 -3.30
CA SER A 315 -16.76 0.49 -2.61
C SER A 315 -15.98 0.65 -1.30
N GLU A 316 -15.77 -0.44 -0.55
CA GLU A 316 -15.00 -0.42 0.69
C GLU A 316 -13.52 -0.14 0.40
N ARG A 317 -12.97 -0.85 -0.60
CA ARG A 317 -11.59 -0.65 -1.02
C ARG A 317 -11.36 0.77 -1.48
N GLU A 318 -12.21 1.34 -2.32
CA GLU A 318 -12.08 2.72 -2.77
C GLU A 318 -12.15 3.71 -1.60
N ALA A 319 -13.06 3.50 -0.65
CA ALA A 319 -13.19 4.36 0.52
C ALA A 319 -11.97 4.29 1.44
N LEU A 320 -11.40 3.09 1.63
CA LEU A 320 -10.20 2.88 2.43
C LEU A 320 -8.92 3.33 1.72
N GLU A 321 -8.83 3.20 0.40
CA GLU A 321 -7.74 3.77 -0.40
C GLU A 321 -7.69 5.30 -0.22
N VAL A 322 -8.85 5.96 -0.25
CA VAL A 322 -8.96 7.39 0.03
C VAL A 322 -8.53 7.71 1.46
N LEU A 323 -8.84 6.88 2.46
CA LEU A 323 -8.50 7.14 3.86
C LEU A 323 -7.02 6.88 4.20
N PHE A 324 -6.43 5.79 3.66
CA PHE A 324 -5.11 5.28 4.06
C PHE A 324 -4.01 5.41 3.01
N VAL A 325 -4.29 5.23 1.71
CA VAL A 325 -3.23 5.21 0.67
C VAL A 325 -2.78 6.62 0.31
N SER A 326 -3.71 7.58 0.27
CA SER A 326 -3.34 9.00 0.03
C SER A 326 -2.44 9.59 1.12
N ASP A 327 -2.40 8.96 2.30
CA ASP A 327 -1.65 9.39 3.48
C ASP A 327 -0.62 8.34 3.97
N GLY A 328 -0.43 7.23 3.25
CA GLY A 328 0.33 6.07 3.75
C GLY A 328 1.77 6.43 4.16
N ASN A 329 2.42 7.29 3.37
CA ASN A 329 3.76 7.81 3.68
C ASN A 329 3.76 8.72 4.92
N GLU A 330 2.69 9.46 5.18
CA GLU A 330 2.58 10.35 6.34
C GLU A 330 2.19 9.58 7.62
N ILE A 331 1.45 8.48 7.49
CA ILE A 331 1.18 7.55 8.59
C ILE A 331 2.45 6.80 8.98
N ALA A 332 3.21 6.30 8.00
CA ALA A 332 4.51 5.67 8.23
C ALA A 332 5.48 6.65 8.93
N LYS A 333 5.49 7.91 8.50
CA LYS A 333 6.23 8.99 9.17
C LYS A 333 5.75 9.22 10.60
N GLY A 334 4.44 9.27 10.86
CA GLY A 334 3.88 9.38 12.22
C GLY A 334 4.31 8.24 13.14
N MET A 335 4.35 7.00 12.63
CA MET A 335 4.87 5.84 13.38
C MET A 335 6.38 5.95 13.65
N GLN A 336 7.15 6.54 12.75
CA GLN A 336 8.56 6.83 12.98
C GLN A 336 8.74 7.94 14.04
N GLU A 337 8.02 9.05 13.93
CA GLU A 337 8.05 10.15 14.90
C GLU A 337 7.63 9.68 16.30
N GLY A 338 6.63 8.79 16.39
CA GLY A 338 6.27 8.12 17.64
C GLY A 338 7.39 7.30 18.25
N ARG A 339 8.07 6.49 17.43
CA ARG A 339 9.21 5.67 17.85
C ARG A 339 10.41 6.50 18.31
N GLU A 340 10.68 7.62 17.65
CA GLU A 340 11.77 8.54 18.02
C GLU A 340 11.47 9.28 19.35
N ASN A 341 10.19 9.54 19.64
CA ASN A 341 9.74 10.21 20.87
C ASN A 341 9.48 9.27 22.06
N GLU A 342 9.54 7.95 21.86
CA GLU A 342 9.54 6.95 22.94
C GLU A 342 10.94 6.82 23.53
N LEU A 343 11.14 7.57 24.62
CA LEU A 343 12.36 7.86 25.37
C LEU A 343 13.18 6.65 25.92
N TRP A 344 12.96 5.40 25.48
CA TRP A 344 13.60 4.21 26.06
C TRP A 344 14.21 3.20 25.07
N ARG A 345 14.48 3.60 23.82
CA ARG A 345 15.27 2.75 22.90
C ARG A 345 16.79 2.76 23.10
N LEU A 346 17.33 3.58 24.00
CA LEU A 346 18.75 3.48 24.38
C LEU A 346 19.04 2.29 25.33
N MET A 347 18.03 1.48 25.71
CA MET A 347 18.23 0.28 26.53
C MET A 347 17.68 -1.02 25.90
N ALA A 348 17.19 -0.99 24.66
CA ALA A 348 16.83 -2.20 23.94
C ALA A 348 18.03 -2.63 23.07
N ASP A 349 18.48 -3.85 23.32
CA ASP A 349 19.64 -4.54 22.76
C ASP A 349 19.83 -4.30 21.24
N GLU A 350 21.06 -4.07 20.79
CA GLU A 350 21.49 -3.82 19.40
C GLU A 350 21.35 -5.04 18.45
N GLY A 351 20.46 -5.98 18.76
CA GLY A 351 20.38 -7.29 18.11
C GLY A 351 19.07 -7.64 17.41
N ASP A 352 18.04 -6.80 17.47
CA ASP A 352 16.74 -7.10 16.84
C ASP A 352 16.63 -6.37 15.50
N GLU A 353 16.44 -7.13 14.42
CA GLU A 353 16.13 -6.59 13.09
C GLU A 353 15.02 -5.54 13.24
N GLY A 354 15.24 -4.33 12.70
CA GLY A 354 14.32 -3.22 12.88
C GLY A 354 12.87 -3.66 12.59
N PRO A 355 11.89 -3.32 13.45
CA PRO A 355 10.52 -3.81 13.29
C PRO A 355 9.95 -3.39 11.93
N PRO A 356 9.07 -4.23 11.35
CA PRO A 356 8.68 -4.18 9.95
C PRO A 356 8.18 -2.80 9.54
N GLU A 357 8.62 -2.36 8.36
CA GLU A 357 8.10 -1.17 7.69
C GLU A 357 6.59 -1.29 7.51
N PHE A 358 5.84 -0.24 7.85
CA PHE A 358 4.39 -0.24 7.71
C PHE A 358 4.02 -0.21 6.23
N ASP A 359 3.61 -1.36 5.70
CA ASP A 359 3.07 -1.46 4.35
C ASP A 359 1.58 -1.06 4.36
N ALA A 360 1.31 0.16 3.90
CA ALA A 360 -0.04 0.70 3.82
C ALA A 360 -0.95 -0.09 2.88
N VAL A 361 -0.41 -0.73 1.83
CA VAL A 361 -1.19 -1.51 0.86
C VAL A 361 -1.58 -2.85 1.46
N LYS A 362 -0.66 -3.51 2.17
CA LYS A 362 -0.97 -4.74 2.89
C LYS A 362 -1.98 -4.52 4.00
N ALA A 363 -1.79 -3.48 4.83
CA ALA A 363 -2.73 -3.13 5.88
C ALA A 363 -4.12 -2.76 5.33
N LEU A 364 -4.18 -2.10 4.17
CA LEU A 364 -5.43 -1.85 3.46
C LEU A 364 -6.12 -3.16 3.05
N ASN A 365 -5.41 -4.08 2.40
CA ASN A 365 -5.99 -5.35 1.95
C ASN A 365 -6.52 -6.19 3.13
N GLU A 366 -5.77 -6.25 4.23
CA GLU A 366 -6.20 -6.91 5.47
C GLU A 366 -7.43 -6.25 6.08
N LEU A 367 -7.52 -4.91 6.04
CA LEU A 367 -8.68 -4.19 6.56
C LEU A 367 -9.93 -4.42 5.72
N VAL A 368 -9.82 -4.36 4.37
CA VAL A 368 -10.93 -4.65 3.45
C VAL A 368 -11.47 -6.06 3.67
N ASP A 369 -10.59 -7.08 3.83
CA ASP A 369 -11.05 -8.46 4.10
C ASP A 369 -11.80 -8.56 5.42
N ARG A 370 -11.28 -7.93 6.49
CA ARG A 370 -11.95 -7.89 7.80
C ARG A 370 -13.31 -7.21 7.72
N ASP A 371 -13.41 -6.09 7.03
CA ASP A 371 -14.66 -5.33 6.89
C ASP A 371 -15.73 -6.14 6.13
N VAL A 372 -15.35 -6.91 5.11
CA VAL A 372 -16.30 -7.71 4.33
C VAL A 372 -16.58 -9.08 4.96
N SER A 373 -15.76 -9.54 5.92
CA SER A 373 -15.82 -10.89 6.51
C SER A 373 -17.20 -11.28 7.07
N GLY A 374 -17.90 -10.35 7.73
CA GLY A 374 -19.23 -10.56 8.28
C GLY A 374 -20.27 -10.84 7.19
N ALA A 375 -20.24 -10.06 6.10
CA ALA A 375 -21.10 -10.27 4.94
C ALA A 375 -20.72 -11.57 4.20
N ALA A 376 -19.41 -11.86 4.06
CA ALA A 376 -18.89 -13.08 3.45
C ALA A 376 -19.40 -14.35 4.16
N ARG A 377 -19.50 -14.32 5.50
CA ARG A 377 -20.05 -15.45 6.28
C ARG A 377 -21.53 -15.71 5.98
N ILE A 378 -22.34 -14.66 5.87
CA ILE A 378 -23.76 -14.77 5.51
C ILE A 378 -23.88 -15.28 4.06
N LEU A 379 -23.09 -14.72 3.15
CA LEU A 379 -23.01 -15.13 1.74
C LEU A 379 -22.70 -16.62 1.64
N ARG A 380 -21.66 -17.09 2.34
CA ARG A 380 -21.26 -18.50 2.40
C ARG A 380 -22.41 -19.38 2.86
N GLN A 381 -23.05 -19.05 3.98
CA GLN A 381 -24.16 -19.84 4.51
C GLN A 381 -25.32 -19.95 3.51
N ARG A 382 -25.68 -18.85 2.83
CA ARG A 382 -26.77 -18.84 1.86
C ARG A 382 -26.43 -19.62 0.59
N ILE A 383 -25.24 -19.44 0.04
CA ILE A 383 -24.80 -20.19 -1.16
C ILE A 383 -24.67 -21.68 -0.85
N GLU A 384 -24.13 -22.05 0.31
CA GLU A 384 -24.01 -23.44 0.73
C GLU A 384 -25.38 -24.13 0.82
N GLN A 385 -26.41 -23.44 1.32
CA GLN A 385 -27.79 -23.92 1.31
C GLN A 385 -28.31 -24.16 -0.12
N VAL A 386 -28.00 -23.26 -1.06
CA VAL A 386 -28.41 -23.40 -2.46
C VAL A 386 -27.71 -24.59 -3.12
N ILE A 387 -26.41 -24.79 -2.87
CA ILE A 387 -25.65 -25.93 -3.39
C ILE A 387 -26.24 -27.24 -2.86
N GLN A 388 -26.49 -27.35 -1.56
CA GLN A 388 -27.02 -28.58 -0.95
C GLN A 388 -28.46 -28.90 -1.38
N ALA A 389 -29.28 -27.89 -1.64
CA ALA A 389 -30.66 -28.07 -2.12
C ALA A 389 -30.74 -28.36 -3.62
N ASN A 390 -29.64 -28.22 -4.36
CA ASN A 390 -29.63 -28.45 -5.81
C ASN A 390 -29.56 -29.95 -6.15
N GLU A 391 -30.52 -30.39 -6.95
CA GLU A 391 -30.63 -31.75 -7.48
C GLU A 391 -30.20 -31.85 -8.96
N GLU A 392 -29.96 -30.71 -9.64
CA GLU A 392 -29.62 -30.67 -11.06
C GLU A 392 -28.09 -30.62 -11.30
N THR A 393 -27.57 -31.61 -12.04
CA THR A 393 -26.15 -31.73 -12.37
C THR A 393 -25.58 -30.51 -13.10
N ILE A 394 -26.22 -30.07 -14.18
CA ILE A 394 -25.72 -28.96 -15.02
C ILE A 394 -25.68 -27.66 -14.20
N LEU A 395 -26.68 -27.44 -13.35
CA LEU A 395 -26.75 -26.28 -12.47
C LEU A 395 -25.64 -26.32 -11.42
N ALA A 396 -25.33 -27.48 -10.83
CA ALA A 396 -24.24 -27.62 -9.85
C ALA A 396 -22.89 -27.21 -10.46
N TYR A 397 -22.63 -27.65 -11.70
CA TYR A 397 -21.42 -27.28 -12.42
C TYR A 397 -21.38 -25.79 -12.81
N LYS A 398 -22.51 -25.22 -13.27
CA LYS A 398 -22.62 -23.78 -13.54
C LYS A 398 -22.36 -22.93 -12.29
N LEU A 399 -22.86 -23.36 -11.13
CA LEU A 399 -22.60 -22.70 -9.85
C LEU A 399 -21.11 -22.75 -9.48
N ALA A 400 -20.44 -23.90 -9.66
CA ALA A 400 -19.01 -24.03 -9.43
C ALA A 400 -18.20 -23.05 -10.30
N ASN A 401 -18.49 -22.97 -11.60
CA ASN A 401 -17.80 -22.05 -12.51
C ASN A 401 -18.06 -20.57 -12.15
N LEU A 402 -19.30 -20.23 -11.76
CA LEU A 402 -19.63 -18.88 -11.30
C LEU A 402 -18.82 -18.51 -10.04
N LEU A 403 -18.69 -19.44 -9.09
CA LEU A 403 -17.90 -19.25 -7.87
C LEU A 403 -16.41 -19.12 -8.19
N GLY A 404 -15.86 -19.93 -9.09
CA GLY A 404 -14.47 -19.81 -9.57
C GLY A 404 -14.20 -18.44 -10.23
N PHE A 405 -15.13 -17.94 -11.05
CA PHE A 405 -15.03 -16.61 -11.65
C PHE A 405 -14.99 -15.49 -10.60
N TYR A 406 -15.86 -15.55 -9.59
CA TYR A 406 -15.90 -14.54 -8.53
C TYR A 406 -14.71 -14.68 -7.57
N LYS A 407 -14.25 -15.89 -7.26
CA LYS A 407 -13.00 -16.15 -6.51
C LYS A 407 -11.82 -15.42 -7.15
N PHE A 408 -11.65 -15.57 -8.45
CA PHE A 408 -10.61 -14.84 -9.19
C PHE A 408 -10.82 -13.32 -9.16
N THR A 409 -12.07 -12.87 -9.27
CA THR A 409 -12.37 -11.43 -9.22
C THR A 409 -12.03 -10.84 -7.85
N PHE A 410 -12.38 -11.52 -6.77
CA PHE A 410 -12.06 -11.11 -5.41
C PHE A 410 -10.55 -11.18 -5.12
N SER A 411 -9.82 -12.16 -5.67
CA SER A 411 -8.38 -12.26 -5.41
C SER A 411 -7.62 -11.05 -5.97
N ARG A 412 -8.06 -10.52 -7.11
CA ARG A 412 -7.54 -9.26 -7.66
C ARG A 412 -7.86 -8.05 -6.80
N LEU A 413 -9.03 -8.03 -6.17
CA LEU A 413 -9.47 -6.93 -5.29
C LEU A 413 -8.80 -6.96 -3.92
N LEU A 414 -8.38 -8.12 -3.43
CA LEU A 414 -7.76 -8.29 -2.10
C LEU A 414 -6.23 -8.43 -2.15
N GLY A 415 -5.62 -8.26 -3.33
CA GLY A 415 -4.17 -8.16 -3.47
C GLY A 415 -3.41 -9.44 -3.80
N GLY A 416 -4.04 -10.42 -4.47
CA GLY A 416 -3.40 -11.56 -5.16
C GLY A 416 -2.77 -12.64 -4.27
N ASP A 417 -2.05 -12.23 -3.22
CA ASP A 417 -1.14 -13.06 -2.43
C ASP A 417 -1.68 -13.36 -1.01
N ASN A 418 -2.84 -12.79 -0.64
CA ASN A 418 -3.48 -13.02 0.66
C ASN A 418 -4.37 -14.27 0.62
N GLU A 419 -3.77 -15.47 0.59
CA GLU A 419 -4.51 -16.74 0.68
C GLU A 419 -5.31 -16.89 1.97
N ASP A 420 -4.90 -16.20 3.04
CA ASP A 420 -5.54 -16.21 4.36
C ASP A 420 -6.85 -15.39 4.44
N ALA A 421 -7.20 -14.65 3.37
CA ALA A 421 -8.38 -13.80 3.36
C ALA A 421 -9.67 -14.63 3.54
N VAL A 422 -10.53 -14.24 4.48
CA VAL A 422 -11.74 -14.97 4.86
C VAL A 422 -12.69 -15.10 3.67
N LEU A 423 -12.81 -14.05 2.85
CA LEU A 423 -13.65 -14.07 1.65
C LEU A 423 -13.12 -15.06 0.61
N LEU A 424 -11.81 -15.07 0.34
CA LEU A 424 -11.19 -15.97 -0.63
C LEU A 424 -11.27 -17.43 -0.19
N GLN A 425 -10.99 -17.71 1.09
CA GLN A 425 -11.16 -19.06 1.63
C GLN A 425 -12.63 -19.50 1.55
N SER A 426 -13.58 -18.59 1.82
CA SER A 426 -15.01 -18.88 1.67
C SER A 426 -15.37 -19.20 0.23
N MET A 427 -14.85 -18.47 -0.76
CA MET A 427 -15.10 -18.75 -2.18
C MET A 427 -14.49 -20.08 -2.62
N THR A 428 -13.25 -20.38 -2.23
CA THR A 428 -12.58 -21.65 -2.51
C THR A 428 -13.37 -22.83 -1.94
N ASN A 429 -13.84 -22.70 -0.70
CA ASN A 429 -14.66 -23.75 -0.07
C ASN A 429 -16.02 -23.90 -0.77
N LEU A 430 -16.67 -22.81 -1.19
CA LEU A 430 -17.95 -22.92 -1.90
C LEU A 430 -17.77 -23.57 -3.29
N GLU A 431 -16.68 -23.24 -3.99
CA GLU A 431 -16.31 -23.85 -5.26
C GLU A 431 -16.07 -25.36 -5.12
N SER A 432 -15.29 -25.78 -4.12
CA SER A 432 -15.06 -27.21 -3.84
C SER A 432 -16.36 -27.93 -3.47
N GLU A 433 -17.22 -27.29 -2.70
CA GLU A 433 -18.52 -27.85 -2.29
C GLU A 433 -19.47 -28.00 -3.48
N ALA A 434 -19.51 -27.02 -4.39
CA ALA A 434 -20.30 -27.08 -5.62
C ALA A 434 -19.80 -28.20 -6.55
N LEU A 435 -18.48 -28.33 -6.72
CA LEU A 435 -17.90 -29.45 -7.48
C LEU A 435 -18.18 -30.79 -6.80
N ARG A 436 -18.09 -30.88 -5.47
CA ARG A 436 -18.42 -32.10 -4.73
C ARG A 436 -19.89 -32.49 -4.91
N GLN A 437 -20.80 -31.52 -4.89
CA GLN A 437 -22.23 -31.76 -5.15
C GLN A 437 -22.45 -32.26 -6.58
N PHE A 438 -21.85 -31.61 -7.59
CA PHE A 438 -21.89 -32.07 -8.98
C PHE A 438 -21.45 -33.54 -9.11
N ARG A 439 -20.30 -33.86 -8.51
CA ARG A 439 -19.73 -35.21 -8.49
C ARG A 439 -20.66 -36.23 -7.81
N SER A 440 -21.34 -35.82 -6.72
CA SER A 440 -22.33 -36.66 -6.04
C SER A 440 -23.54 -36.94 -6.92
N LEU A 441 -24.13 -35.90 -7.52
CA LEU A 441 -25.29 -36.03 -8.40
C LEU A 441 -24.96 -36.91 -9.63
N MET A 442 -23.76 -36.79 -10.19
CA MET A 442 -23.31 -37.68 -11.27
C MET A 442 -23.22 -39.14 -10.83
N ARG A 443 -22.63 -39.42 -9.68
CA ARG A 443 -22.56 -40.79 -9.14
C ARG A 443 -23.94 -41.37 -8.85
N ASP A 444 -24.85 -40.57 -8.31
CA ASP A 444 -26.22 -40.98 -8.04
C ASP A 444 -26.96 -41.27 -9.36
N HIS A 445 -26.80 -40.42 -10.37
CA HIS A 445 -27.34 -40.66 -11.71
C HIS A 445 -26.82 -41.97 -12.32
N ILE A 446 -25.51 -42.21 -12.27
CA ILE A 446 -24.91 -43.47 -12.74
C ILE A 446 -25.45 -44.68 -11.95
N ALA A 447 -25.62 -44.55 -10.63
CA ALA A 447 -26.16 -45.60 -9.79
C ALA A 447 -27.60 -45.96 -10.18
N THR A 448 -28.44 -44.97 -10.51
CA THR A 448 -29.81 -45.21 -11.00
C THR A 448 -29.84 -45.94 -12.34
N LEU A 449 -28.85 -45.68 -13.20
CA LEU A 449 -28.76 -46.27 -14.54
C LEU A 449 -28.11 -47.66 -14.59
N GLN A 450 -27.64 -48.20 -13.45
CA GLN A 450 -26.97 -49.52 -13.42
C GLN A 450 -27.83 -50.67 -13.96
N GLY A 451 -29.16 -50.56 -13.85
CA GLY A 451 -30.10 -51.53 -14.42
C GLY A 451 -30.16 -51.50 -15.95
N GLU A 452 -29.94 -50.34 -16.57
CA GLU A 452 -30.02 -50.14 -18.01
C GLU A 452 -28.77 -50.63 -18.76
N PHE A 453 -27.62 -50.73 -18.08
CA PHE A 453 -26.37 -51.31 -18.63
C PHE A 453 -26.44 -52.82 -18.94
N GLN A 454 -27.62 -53.43 -18.91
CA GLN A 454 -27.79 -54.87 -19.11
C GLN A 454 -28.29 -55.24 -20.50
N HIS A 455 -28.94 -54.32 -21.23
CA HIS A 455 -29.61 -54.63 -22.48
C HIS A 455 -29.05 -53.80 -23.64
N THR A 456 -28.40 -54.47 -24.60
CA THR A 456 -27.97 -53.83 -25.85
C THR A 456 -29.16 -53.58 -26.77
N PRO A 457 -29.30 -52.37 -27.33
CA PRO A 457 -30.31 -52.06 -28.34
C PRO A 457 -30.25 -53.03 -29.54
N ALA A 458 -31.42 -53.35 -30.11
CA ALA A 458 -31.52 -54.29 -31.23
C ALA A 458 -30.94 -53.73 -32.55
N ASP A 459 -30.86 -52.42 -32.67
CA ASP A 459 -30.24 -51.70 -33.78
C ASP A 459 -28.72 -51.56 -33.63
N LEU A 460 -28.15 -52.00 -32.50
CA LEU A 460 -26.74 -51.80 -32.10
C LEU A 460 -26.29 -50.33 -32.14
N GLY A 461 -27.24 -49.40 -31.99
CA GLY A 461 -26.96 -47.97 -31.88
C GLY A 461 -26.47 -47.56 -30.48
N PRO A 462 -26.00 -46.30 -30.31
CA PRO A 462 -25.67 -45.77 -29.00
C PRO A 462 -26.93 -45.73 -28.12
N PRO A 463 -26.91 -46.31 -26.90
CA PRO A 463 -28.07 -46.35 -26.01
C PRO A 463 -28.60 -44.96 -25.62
N ASP A 464 -29.88 -44.87 -25.29
CA ASP A 464 -30.53 -43.61 -24.91
C ASP A 464 -29.84 -42.93 -23.72
N PHE A 465 -29.41 -43.71 -22.71
CA PHE A 465 -28.68 -43.16 -21.57
C PHE A 465 -27.35 -42.49 -22.00
N LEU A 466 -26.66 -43.04 -23.01
CA LEU A 466 -25.40 -42.50 -23.50
C LEU A 466 -25.67 -41.22 -24.27
N GLN A 467 -26.71 -41.21 -25.12
CA GLN A 467 -27.09 -40.01 -25.87
C GLN A 467 -27.47 -38.86 -24.93
N GLU A 468 -28.19 -39.15 -23.85
CA GLU A 468 -28.56 -38.14 -22.86
C GLU A 468 -27.35 -37.65 -22.06
N ALA A 469 -26.48 -38.57 -21.62
CA ALA A 469 -25.23 -38.22 -20.94
C ALA A 469 -24.33 -37.34 -21.83
N LEU A 470 -24.23 -37.65 -23.12
CA LEU A 470 -23.46 -36.85 -24.08
C LEU A 470 -24.06 -35.45 -24.30
N LYS A 471 -25.39 -35.30 -24.29
CA LYS A 471 -26.05 -33.98 -24.32
C LYS A 471 -25.75 -33.17 -23.06
N GLN A 472 -25.83 -33.80 -21.89
CA GLN A 472 -25.51 -33.16 -20.61
C GLN A 472 -24.03 -32.75 -20.58
N LEU A 473 -23.12 -33.62 -21.03
CA LEU A 473 -21.70 -33.34 -21.15
C LEU A 473 -21.43 -32.18 -22.12
N SER A 474 -22.13 -32.11 -23.25
CA SER A 474 -22.02 -30.98 -24.19
C SER A 474 -22.39 -29.65 -23.53
N ALA A 475 -23.45 -29.62 -22.71
CA ALA A 475 -23.83 -28.43 -21.96
C ALA A 475 -22.80 -28.03 -20.89
N ILE A 476 -22.17 -29.02 -20.23
CA ILE A 476 -21.07 -28.81 -19.27
C ILE A 476 -19.85 -28.23 -19.99
N MET A 477 -19.43 -28.83 -21.11
CA MET A 477 -18.29 -28.38 -21.93
C MET A 477 -18.51 -26.97 -22.49
N GLN A 478 -19.73 -26.65 -22.96
CA GLN A 478 -20.07 -25.30 -23.40
C GLN A 478 -19.96 -24.26 -22.27
N THR A 479 -20.36 -24.65 -21.05
CA THR A 479 -20.22 -23.79 -19.87
C THR A 479 -18.75 -23.56 -19.54
N TYR A 480 -17.92 -24.62 -19.62
CA TYR A 480 -16.48 -24.54 -19.39
C TYR A 480 -15.79 -23.66 -20.44
N GLU A 481 -16.08 -23.85 -21.73
CA GLU A 481 -15.52 -23.03 -22.81
C GLU A 481 -15.83 -21.52 -22.64
N THR A 482 -17.05 -21.20 -22.22
CA THR A 482 -17.45 -19.81 -21.92
C THR A 482 -16.68 -19.22 -20.74
N SER A 483 -16.45 -20.05 -19.70
CA SER A 483 -15.64 -19.68 -18.54
C SER A 483 -14.17 -19.49 -18.92
N LEU A 484 -13.63 -20.41 -19.73
CA LEU A 484 -12.25 -20.41 -20.20
C LEU A 484 -11.95 -19.18 -21.06
N ALA A 485 -12.84 -18.81 -21.99
CA ALA A 485 -12.71 -17.59 -22.79
C ALA A 485 -12.63 -16.31 -21.92
N SER A 486 -13.32 -16.32 -20.78
CA SER A 486 -13.25 -15.23 -19.79
C SER A 486 -11.95 -15.25 -18.99
N SER A 487 -11.25 -16.39 -18.92
CA SER A 487 -9.95 -16.58 -18.25
C SER A 487 -8.75 -16.38 -19.17
N THR A 488 -8.82 -16.75 -20.46
CA THR A 488 -7.70 -16.58 -21.41
C THR A 488 -7.41 -15.10 -21.73
N SER A 489 -8.44 -14.23 -21.68
CA SER A 489 -8.25 -12.77 -21.70
C SER A 489 -7.41 -12.25 -20.51
N LYS A 490 -7.24 -13.04 -19.44
CA LYS A 490 -6.69 -12.61 -18.15
C LYS A 490 -5.24 -13.04 -17.91
N PHE A 491 -4.69 -13.99 -18.69
CA PHE A 491 -3.26 -14.37 -18.63
C PHE A 491 -2.37 -13.49 -19.53
N THR A 492 -2.92 -12.95 -20.62
CA THR A 492 -2.17 -12.07 -21.55
C THR A 492 -1.82 -10.71 -20.95
N SER A 493 -2.48 -10.27 -19.88
CA SER A 493 -2.20 -8.98 -19.23
C SER A 493 -1.05 -9.03 -18.21
N LYS A 494 -0.51 -10.23 -17.86
CA LYS A 494 0.68 -10.36 -17.00
C LYS A 494 1.99 -10.50 -17.81
N ARG A 495 1.90 -10.59 -19.14
CA ARG A 495 3.04 -10.67 -20.08
C ARG A 495 3.50 -9.30 -20.59
N HIS A 496 3.80 -8.37 -19.69
CA HIS A 496 4.59 -7.17 -20.03
C HIS A 496 5.78 -7.02 -19.09
N ASN A 497 6.65 -8.03 -19.08
CA ASN A 497 8.07 -7.89 -18.86
C ASN A 497 8.74 -9.05 -19.61
N GLY A 498 9.48 -8.69 -20.66
CA GLY A 498 9.91 -9.62 -21.70
C GLY A 498 10.92 -10.63 -21.21
N GLU A 499 10.50 -11.89 -21.18
CA GLU A 499 11.35 -13.05 -21.40
C GLU A 499 10.58 -13.95 -22.38
N GLU A 500 11.15 -14.11 -23.58
CA GLU A 500 10.69 -15.04 -24.60
C GLU A 500 11.04 -16.44 -24.09
N GLU A 501 10.07 -17.25 -23.70
CA GLU A 501 10.27 -18.70 -23.51
C GLU A 501 8.92 -19.44 -23.61
N ASP A 502 8.88 -20.29 -24.65
CA ASP A 502 8.19 -21.56 -24.86
C ASP A 502 6.65 -21.66 -24.86
N GLU A 503 6.15 -22.21 -25.97
CA GLU A 503 4.77 -22.54 -26.34
C GLU A 503 4.22 -23.76 -25.56
N GLU A 504 4.38 -23.80 -24.23
CA GLU A 504 3.83 -24.85 -23.35
C GLU A 504 2.56 -24.41 -22.62
N GLU A 505 1.76 -23.48 -23.19
CA GLU A 505 0.49 -23.00 -22.58
C GLU A 505 -0.73 -23.90 -22.85
N ASP A 506 -0.60 -24.97 -23.65
CA ASP A 506 -1.73 -25.81 -24.08
C ASP A 506 -2.03 -27.03 -23.17
N ASP A 507 -1.12 -27.44 -22.29
CA ASP A 507 -1.28 -28.65 -21.46
C ASP A 507 -2.09 -28.42 -20.16
N ASP A 508 -2.06 -27.21 -19.58
CA ASP A 508 -2.73 -26.90 -18.30
C ASP A 508 -4.28 -26.96 -18.40
N ASP A 509 -4.85 -26.56 -19.54
CA ASP A 509 -6.31 -26.48 -19.75
C ASP A 509 -6.99 -27.86 -19.84
N ASP A 510 -6.29 -28.89 -20.38
CA ASP A 510 -6.78 -30.28 -20.51
C ASP A 510 -6.71 -31.00 -19.15
N ASP A 511 -5.67 -30.72 -18.36
CA ASP A 511 -5.46 -31.34 -17.04
C ASP A 511 -6.52 -30.92 -15.99
N GLU A 512 -7.02 -29.68 -16.02
CA GLU A 512 -8.09 -29.23 -15.11
C GLU A 512 -9.44 -29.87 -15.43
N PHE A 513 -9.74 -30.13 -16.72
CA PHE A 513 -11.02 -30.68 -17.15
C PHE A 513 -11.08 -32.22 -17.10
N GLN A 514 -9.94 -32.89 -17.17
CA GLN A 514 -9.83 -34.35 -17.11
C GLN A 514 -10.55 -35.01 -15.91
N PRO A 515 -10.48 -34.51 -14.65
CA PRO A 515 -11.25 -35.11 -13.55
C PRO A 515 -12.77 -35.00 -13.74
N ILE A 516 -13.26 -33.98 -14.45
CA ILE A 516 -14.68 -33.83 -14.76
C ILE A 516 -15.09 -34.88 -15.80
N LEU A 517 -14.28 -35.12 -16.83
CA LEU A 517 -14.51 -36.19 -17.80
C LEU A 517 -14.48 -37.58 -17.12
N ALA A 518 -13.53 -37.80 -16.22
CA ALA A 518 -13.40 -39.07 -15.51
C ALA A 518 -14.65 -39.41 -14.67
N GLU A 519 -15.35 -38.41 -14.14
CA GLU A 519 -16.58 -38.62 -13.36
C GLU A 519 -17.86 -38.59 -14.22
N SER A 520 -17.91 -37.73 -15.25
CA SER A 520 -19.13 -37.49 -16.02
C SER A 520 -19.27 -38.28 -17.31
N PHE A 521 -18.19 -38.87 -17.82
CA PHE A 521 -18.17 -39.53 -19.12
C PHE A 521 -17.67 -40.97 -19.06
N ASP A 522 -16.56 -41.22 -18.35
CA ASP A 522 -15.91 -42.54 -18.31
C ASP A 522 -16.82 -43.67 -17.78
N PRO A 523 -17.69 -43.45 -16.75
CA PRO A 523 -18.59 -44.49 -16.29
C PRO A 523 -19.62 -44.93 -17.34
N PHE A 524 -20.07 -44.01 -18.19
CA PHE A 524 -21.02 -44.33 -19.27
C PHE A 524 -20.34 -45.14 -20.37
N LEU A 525 -19.13 -44.76 -20.78
CA LEU A 525 -18.36 -45.54 -21.75
C LEU A 525 -17.99 -46.93 -21.22
N ALA A 526 -17.55 -47.03 -19.96
CA ALA A 526 -17.28 -48.32 -19.33
C ALA A 526 -18.54 -49.19 -19.24
N GLY A 527 -19.71 -48.57 -19.02
CA GLY A 527 -21.02 -49.21 -19.14
C GLY A 527 -21.24 -49.80 -20.54
N CYS A 528 -21.04 -49.00 -21.59
CA CYS A 528 -21.13 -49.44 -22.98
C CYS A 528 -20.13 -50.54 -23.33
N GLU A 529 -18.89 -50.47 -22.85
CA GLU A 529 -17.88 -51.51 -23.06
C GLU A 529 -18.31 -52.84 -22.42
N ASN A 530 -18.84 -52.79 -21.19
CA ASN A 530 -19.35 -53.97 -20.50
C ASN A 530 -20.57 -54.59 -21.21
N MET A 531 -21.43 -53.76 -21.80
CA MET A 531 -22.54 -54.21 -22.64
C MET A 531 -22.01 -54.91 -23.91
N ALA A 532 -21.01 -54.33 -24.57
CA ALA A 532 -20.41 -54.89 -25.77
C ALA A 532 -19.79 -56.28 -25.51
N ARG A 533 -19.12 -56.47 -24.36
CA ARG A 533 -18.52 -57.77 -23.97
C ARG A 533 -19.53 -58.92 -23.85
N ARG A 534 -20.82 -58.63 -23.67
CA ARG A 534 -21.88 -59.64 -23.56
C ARG A 534 -22.48 -60.05 -24.91
N VAL A 535 -22.17 -59.31 -25.97
CA VAL A 535 -22.64 -59.56 -27.34
C VAL A 535 -21.62 -60.40 -28.11
N ARG A 536 -22.08 -61.19 -29.07
CA ARG A 536 -21.22 -62.00 -29.94
C ARG A 536 -20.50 -61.12 -30.98
N THR A 537 -19.30 -61.52 -31.38
CA THR A 537 -18.60 -60.95 -32.55
C THR A 537 -19.37 -61.28 -33.83
N PRO A 538 -19.53 -60.36 -34.81
CA PRO A 538 -19.00 -58.98 -34.90
C PRO A 538 -19.86 -57.89 -34.23
N SER A 539 -21.08 -58.21 -33.79
CA SER A 539 -22.05 -57.25 -33.26
C SER A 539 -21.56 -56.48 -32.03
N ASN A 540 -20.66 -57.06 -31.22
CA ASN A 540 -20.01 -56.38 -30.10
C ASN A 540 -19.16 -55.17 -30.53
N SER A 541 -18.31 -55.35 -31.56
CA SER A 541 -17.46 -54.28 -32.11
C SER A 541 -18.30 -53.25 -32.82
N ILE A 542 -19.35 -53.65 -33.55
CA ILE A 542 -20.29 -52.72 -34.20
C ILE A 542 -20.95 -51.79 -33.17
N PHE A 543 -21.53 -52.37 -32.10
CA PHE A 543 -22.18 -51.61 -31.05
C PHE A 543 -21.23 -50.63 -30.34
N PHE A 544 -20.06 -51.12 -29.90
CA PHE A 544 -19.12 -50.27 -29.17
C PHE A 544 -18.54 -49.18 -30.07
N LEU A 545 -18.28 -49.49 -31.34
CA LEU A 545 -17.75 -48.53 -32.29
C LEU A 545 -18.77 -47.42 -32.61
N ASN A 546 -20.06 -47.74 -32.73
CA ASN A 546 -21.12 -46.73 -32.79
C ASN A 546 -21.14 -45.81 -31.55
N CYS A 547 -20.93 -46.38 -30.35
CA CYS A 547 -20.83 -45.59 -29.10
C CYS A 547 -19.59 -44.67 -29.09
N LEU A 548 -18.43 -45.18 -29.54
CA LEU A 548 -17.18 -44.42 -29.61
C LEU A 548 -17.28 -43.27 -30.62
N LEU A 549 -17.87 -43.52 -31.80
CA LEU A 549 -18.07 -42.49 -32.82
C LEU A 549 -19.03 -41.39 -32.34
N ALA A 550 -20.12 -41.76 -31.67
CA ALA A 550 -21.03 -40.80 -31.05
C ALA A 550 -20.28 -39.91 -30.04
N ALA A 551 -19.49 -40.51 -29.14
CA ALA A 551 -18.69 -39.77 -28.18
C ALA A 551 -17.64 -38.85 -28.85
N GLN A 552 -16.92 -39.33 -29.87
CA GLN A 552 -15.97 -38.50 -30.62
C GLN A 552 -16.64 -37.30 -31.24
N SER A 553 -17.80 -37.49 -31.90
CA SER A 553 -18.52 -36.38 -32.54
C SER A 553 -18.94 -35.29 -31.55
N THR A 554 -19.19 -35.64 -30.29
CA THR A 554 -19.57 -34.69 -29.24
C THR A 554 -18.39 -33.97 -28.58
N LEU A 555 -17.23 -34.61 -28.51
CA LEU A 555 -16.00 -34.03 -27.94
C LEU A 555 -15.22 -33.21 -28.98
N GLN A 556 -15.31 -33.56 -30.26
CA GLN A 556 -14.56 -32.93 -31.35
C GLN A 556 -14.70 -31.40 -31.43
N PRO A 557 -15.89 -30.78 -31.22
CA PRO A 557 -16.02 -29.33 -31.23
C PRO A 557 -15.20 -28.62 -30.13
N TYR A 558 -14.86 -29.32 -29.04
CA TYR A 558 -14.20 -28.79 -27.85
C TYR A 558 -12.74 -29.25 -27.73
N SER A 559 -12.07 -29.47 -28.87
CA SER A 559 -10.75 -30.09 -28.94
C SER A 559 -9.64 -29.37 -28.16
N ARG A 560 -9.87 -28.13 -27.72
CA ARG A 560 -8.93 -27.33 -26.92
C ARG A 560 -8.62 -27.96 -25.56
N PHE A 561 -9.60 -28.57 -24.90
CA PHE A 561 -9.44 -29.14 -23.55
C PHE A 561 -9.90 -30.61 -23.46
N THR A 562 -10.11 -31.26 -24.60
CA THR A 562 -10.49 -32.69 -24.66
C THR A 562 -9.55 -33.48 -25.57
N SER A 563 -8.37 -32.94 -25.88
CA SER A 563 -7.48 -33.45 -26.92
C SER A 563 -6.97 -34.84 -26.56
N ARG A 564 -6.57 -35.03 -25.29
CA ARG A 564 -6.08 -36.28 -24.74
C ARG A 564 -7.14 -37.36 -24.79
N ARG A 565 -8.37 -37.03 -24.36
CA ARG A 565 -9.47 -37.99 -24.38
C ARG A 565 -9.85 -38.37 -25.81
N LEU A 566 -9.85 -37.42 -26.74
CA LEU A 566 -10.12 -37.68 -28.16
C LEU A 566 -9.08 -38.63 -28.77
N ALA A 567 -7.80 -38.49 -28.43
CA ALA A 567 -6.74 -39.40 -28.86
C ALA A 567 -6.98 -40.85 -28.36
N HIS A 568 -7.38 -41.01 -27.09
CA HIS A 568 -7.75 -42.32 -26.55
C HIS A 568 -8.95 -42.93 -27.28
N LEU A 569 -10.00 -42.15 -27.59
CA LEU A 569 -11.17 -42.65 -28.31
C LEU A 569 -10.84 -43.05 -29.75
N ARG A 570 -9.96 -42.30 -30.43
CA ARG A 570 -9.49 -42.63 -31.78
C ARG A 570 -8.69 -43.93 -31.80
N SER A 571 -7.80 -44.13 -30.82
CA SER A 571 -7.05 -45.38 -30.66
C SER A 571 -7.98 -46.58 -30.45
N ALA A 572 -8.96 -46.46 -29.55
CA ALA A 572 -9.96 -47.52 -29.32
C ALA A 572 -10.81 -47.81 -30.57
N THR A 573 -11.15 -46.78 -31.34
CA THR A 573 -11.91 -46.93 -32.59
C THR A 573 -11.11 -47.69 -33.63
N SER A 574 -9.82 -47.38 -33.79
CA SER A 574 -8.94 -48.11 -34.69
C SER A 574 -8.78 -49.58 -34.28
N GLU A 575 -8.69 -49.87 -32.99
CA GLU A 575 -8.60 -51.25 -32.48
C GLU A 575 -9.87 -52.06 -32.80
N HIS A 576 -11.06 -51.48 -32.57
CA HIS A 576 -12.32 -52.15 -32.88
C HIS A 576 -12.61 -52.25 -34.39
N ALA A 577 -12.15 -51.28 -35.19
CA ALA A 577 -12.19 -51.35 -36.65
C ALA A 577 -11.32 -52.50 -37.18
N SER A 578 -10.11 -52.69 -36.64
CA SER A 578 -9.25 -53.84 -37.00
C SER A 578 -9.91 -55.18 -36.63
N LYS A 579 -10.52 -55.29 -35.45
CA LYS A 579 -11.28 -56.51 -35.05
C LYS A 579 -12.46 -56.80 -36.00
N LEU A 580 -13.08 -55.75 -36.54
CA LEU A 580 -14.18 -55.88 -37.49
C LEU A 580 -13.67 -56.31 -38.87
N SER A 581 -12.54 -55.77 -39.32
CA SER A 581 -11.82 -56.19 -40.53
C SER A 581 -11.42 -57.66 -40.45
N ASP A 582 -10.86 -58.11 -39.32
CA ASP A 582 -10.55 -59.52 -39.09
C ASP A 582 -11.80 -60.41 -39.12
N SER A 583 -12.92 -59.95 -38.56
CA SER A 583 -14.18 -60.69 -38.61
C SER A 583 -14.77 -60.77 -40.02
N GLN A 584 -14.64 -59.70 -40.81
CA GLN A 584 -15.09 -59.68 -42.22
C GLN A 584 -14.22 -60.57 -43.09
N TYR A 585 -12.90 -60.52 -42.91
CA TYR A 585 -11.97 -61.42 -43.56
C TYR A 585 -12.30 -62.88 -43.23
N ASN A 586 -12.51 -63.22 -41.95
CA ASN A 586 -12.90 -64.58 -41.55
C ASN A 586 -14.22 -65.02 -42.17
N PHE A 587 -15.20 -64.12 -42.31
CA PHE A 587 -16.44 -64.39 -43.02
C PHE A 587 -16.17 -64.74 -44.49
N LEU A 588 -15.43 -63.89 -45.21
CA LEU A 588 -15.04 -64.13 -46.61
C LEU A 588 -14.32 -65.47 -46.78
N VAL A 589 -13.39 -65.82 -45.89
CA VAL A 589 -12.65 -67.10 -45.91
C VAL A 589 -13.53 -68.31 -45.63
N SER A 590 -14.47 -68.19 -44.69
CA SER A 590 -15.35 -69.29 -44.29
C SER A 590 -16.41 -69.62 -45.34
N GLU A 591 -17.04 -68.59 -45.93
CA GLU A 591 -18.12 -68.76 -46.90
C GLU A 591 -17.61 -69.05 -48.32
N SER A 592 -16.41 -68.56 -48.68
CA SER A 592 -15.78 -68.89 -49.97
C SER A 592 -15.29 -70.34 -50.08
N SER A 593 -15.40 -71.14 -49.02
CA SER A 593 -14.87 -72.52 -48.91
C SER A 593 -13.34 -72.64 -49.08
N LEU A 594 -12.62 -71.52 -49.15
CA LEU A 594 -11.16 -71.47 -49.33
C LEU A 594 -10.39 -71.72 -48.03
N SER A 595 -11.05 -71.77 -46.87
CA SER A 595 -10.42 -72.00 -45.57
C SER A 595 -9.43 -73.18 -45.51
N PRO A 596 -9.76 -74.39 -46.01
CA PRO A 596 -8.81 -75.51 -46.02
C PRO A 596 -7.59 -75.23 -46.90
N LEU A 597 -7.80 -74.49 -47.99
CA LEU A 597 -6.80 -74.19 -49.00
C LEU A 597 -5.83 -73.09 -48.52
N PHE A 598 -6.33 -72.02 -47.90
CA PHE A 598 -5.51 -71.01 -47.22
C PHE A 598 -4.73 -71.59 -46.05
N SER A 599 -5.31 -72.53 -45.27
CA SER A 599 -4.60 -73.16 -44.16
C SER A 599 -3.45 -74.07 -44.59
N ALA A 600 -3.59 -74.74 -45.74
CA ALA A 600 -2.64 -75.70 -46.26
C ALA A 600 -1.52 -75.05 -47.09
N LEU A 601 -1.85 -73.98 -47.83
CA LEU A 601 -0.92 -73.28 -48.73
C LEU A 601 -0.31 -72.01 -48.12
N GLY A 602 -0.96 -71.40 -47.12
CA GLY A 602 -0.44 -70.23 -46.41
C GLY A 602 0.98 -70.34 -45.84
N PRO A 603 1.40 -71.47 -45.22
CA PRO A 603 2.76 -71.60 -44.68
C PRO A 603 3.83 -71.95 -45.73
N LEU A 604 3.47 -72.19 -46.99
CA LEU A 604 4.39 -72.57 -48.05
C LEU A 604 4.89 -71.32 -48.78
N SER A 605 6.20 -71.24 -49.02
CA SER A 605 6.82 -70.13 -49.74
C SER A 605 6.92 -70.44 -51.24
N ALA A 606 6.59 -69.45 -52.07
CA ALA A 606 6.78 -69.50 -53.51
C ALA A 606 8.25 -69.60 -53.94
N GLU A 607 9.20 -69.37 -53.03
CA GLU A 607 10.65 -69.42 -53.31
C GLU A 607 11.28 -70.81 -53.05
N SER A 608 10.59 -71.69 -52.30
CA SER A 608 11.12 -72.98 -51.87
C SER A 608 10.62 -74.11 -52.75
N ARG A 609 11.53 -74.71 -53.52
CA ARG A 609 11.21 -75.84 -54.41
C ARG A 609 10.65 -77.06 -53.65
N GLU A 610 11.12 -77.30 -52.43
CA GLU A 610 10.64 -78.40 -51.57
C GLU A 610 9.20 -78.17 -51.10
N ASP A 611 8.78 -76.92 -50.98
CA ASP A 611 7.43 -76.56 -50.56
C ASP A 611 6.45 -76.61 -51.73
N ILE A 612 6.89 -76.26 -52.95
CA ILE A 612 6.10 -76.42 -54.17
C ILE A 612 5.87 -77.91 -54.51
N GLU A 613 6.86 -78.77 -54.27
CA GLU A 613 6.70 -80.22 -54.46
C GLU A 613 5.71 -80.85 -53.46
N LYS A 614 5.53 -80.26 -52.26
CA LYS A 614 4.53 -80.73 -51.29
C LYS A 614 3.10 -80.39 -51.73
N ILE A 615 2.91 -79.34 -52.54
CA ILE A 615 1.58 -78.87 -52.98
C ILE A 615 0.80 -79.98 -53.70
N THR A 616 1.45 -80.78 -54.54
CA THR A 616 0.78 -81.87 -55.29
C THR A 616 0.41 -83.07 -54.42
N THR A 617 0.93 -83.14 -53.19
CA THR A 617 0.67 -84.24 -52.24
C THR A 617 -0.36 -83.90 -51.15
N LEU A 618 -0.78 -82.63 -51.06
CA LEU A 618 -1.74 -82.18 -50.07
C LEU A 618 -3.16 -82.66 -50.42
N GLU A 619 -3.92 -83.08 -49.42
CA GLU A 619 -5.33 -83.48 -49.58
C GLU A 619 -6.24 -82.37 -50.18
N PRO A 620 -6.14 -81.09 -49.75
CA PRO A 620 -6.98 -80.02 -50.29
C PRO A 620 -6.66 -79.59 -51.74
N THR A 621 -5.51 -79.99 -52.29
CA THR A 621 -5.11 -79.71 -53.68
C THR A 621 -5.42 -80.87 -54.62
N GLN A 622 -6.03 -81.95 -54.12
CA GLN A 622 -6.48 -83.05 -54.96
C GLN A 622 -7.56 -82.60 -55.94
N PRO A 623 -7.62 -83.16 -57.17
CA PRO A 623 -8.53 -82.72 -58.23
C PRO A 623 -10.01 -82.59 -57.84
N ALA A 624 -10.51 -83.53 -57.03
CA ALA A 624 -11.90 -83.54 -56.58
C ALA A 624 -12.18 -82.47 -55.51
N ALA A 625 -11.22 -82.22 -54.61
CA ALA A 625 -11.32 -81.18 -53.58
C ALA A 625 -11.21 -79.78 -54.20
N LEU A 626 -10.27 -79.60 -55.12
CA LEU A 626 -10.02 -78.33 -55.81
C LEU A 626 -11.21 -77.91 -56.69
N ALA A 627 -11.83 -78.84 -57.42
CA ALA A 627 -13.04 -78.57 -58.19
C ALA A 627 -14.23 -78.21 -57.29
N GLY A 628 -14.36 -78.84 -56.11
CA GLY A 628 -15.38 -78.51 -55.12
C GLY A 628 -15.19 -77.12 -54.51
N VAL A 629 -13.94 -76.75 -54.21
CA VAL A 629 -13.59 -75.41 -53.72
C VAL A 629 -13.79 -74.34 -54.80
N SER A 630 -13.48 -74.62 -56.07
CA SER A 630 -13.77 -73.72 -57.20
C SER A 630 -15.26 -73.44 -57.33
N GLN A 631 -16.10 -74.48 -57.22
CA GLN A 631 -17.54 -74.33 -57.32
C GLN A 631 -18.12 -73.53 -56.14
N GLY A 632 -17.64 -73.80 -54.92
CA GLY A 632 -18.04 -73.03 -53.73
C GLY A 632 -17.65 -71.55 -53.83
N LEU A 633 -16.47 -71.25 -54.39
CA LEU A 633 -16.05 -69.88 -54.66
C LEU A 633 -16.94 -69.19 -55.71
N ASP A 634 -17.27 -69.87 -56.81
CA ASP A 634 -18.13 -69.33 -57.88
C ASP A 634 -19.57 -69.07 -57.40
N ASP A 635 -20.09 -69.89 -56.49
CA ASP A 635 -21.42 -69.70 -55.88
C ASP A 635 -21.44 -68.51 -54.90
N PHE A 636 -20.32 -68.21 -54.25
CA PHE A 636 -20.19 -67.15 -53.24
C PHE A 636 -19.93 -65.75 -53.83
N LEU A 637 -19.04 -65.62 -54.82
CA LEU A 637 -18.59 -64.34 -55.37
C LEU A 637 -19.73 -63.37 -55.80
N PRO A 638 -20.86 -63.82 -56.38
CA PRO A 638 -21.95 -62.92 -56.78
C PRO A 638 -22.64 -62.19 -55.62
N SER A 639 -22.66 -62.77 -54.41
CA SER A 639 -23.29 -62.17 -53.22
C SER A 639 -22.29 -61.69 -52.16
N ALA A 640 -21.01 -62.04 -52.29
CA ALA A 640 -19.95 -61.79 -51.31
C ALA A 640 -19.91 -60.37 -50.73
N ILE A 641 -19.91 -59.32 -51.56
CA ILE A 641 -19.88 -57.92 -51.07
C ILE A 641 -21.19 -57.57 -50.36
N MET A 642 -22.33 -57.97 -50.92
CA MET A 642 -23.64 -57.63 -50.37
C MET A 642 -23.85 -58.29 -49.03
N ASP A 643 -23.44 -59.55 -48.88
CA ASP A 643 -23.53 -60.29 -47.63
C ASP A 643 -22.53 -59.76 -46.59
N ALA A 644 -21.31 -59.38 -47.01
CA ALA A 644 -20.31 -58.74 -46.15
C ALA A 644 -20.79 -57.37 -45.61
N LEU A 645 -21.41 -56.55 -46.47
CA LEU A 645 -22.02 -55.29 -46.06
C LEU A 645 -23.28 -55.51 -45.21
N GLU A 646 -24.05 -56.57 -45.45
CA GLU A 646 -25.21 -56.90 -44.62
C GLU A 646 -24.78 -57.27 -43.19
N ASN A 647 -23.65 -57.96 -43.02
CA ASN A 647 -23.05 -58.22 -41.71
C ASN A 647 -22.70 -56.94 -40.94
N LEU A 648 -22.46 -55.82 -41.65
CA LEU A 648 -22.18 -54.50 -41.08
C LEU A 648 -23.38 -53.54 -41.10
N LYS A 649 -24.59 -53.98 -41.44
CA LYS A 649 -25.75 -53.09 -41.66
C LYS A 649 -26.11 -52.19 -40.47
N HIS A 650 -25.70 -52.59 -39.27
CA HIS A 650 -25.95 -51.87 -38.02
C HIS A 650 -24.84 -50.86 -37.67
N LEU A 651 -23.76 -50.79 -38.45
CA LEU A 651 -22.75 -49.76 -38.29
C LEU A 651 -23.30 -48.43 -38.83
N GLN A 652 -23.29 -47.39 -37.99
CA GLN A 652 -23.90 -46.10 -38.35
C GLN A 652 -23.03 -45.28 -39.32
N ASP A 653 -21.71 -45.48 -39.30
CA ASP A 653 -20.80 -44.82 -40.24
C ASP A 653 -20.61 -45.66 -41.51
N ALA A 654 -21.27 -45.22 -42.58
CA ALA A 654 -21.22 -45.84 -43.89
C ALA A 654 -19.86 -45.73 -44.59
N ARG A 655 -18.98 -44.80 -44.18
CA ARG A 655 -17.61 -44.72 -44.72
C ARG A 655 -16.76 -45.80 -44.11
N LEU A 656 -16.79 -45.88 -42.78
CA LEU A 656 -16.04 -46.89 -42.05
C LEU A 656 -16.48 -48.32 -42.41
N SER A 657 -17.77 -48.57 -42.67
CA SER A 657 -18.22 -49.89 -43.14
C SER A 657 -17.59 -50.29 -44.46
N ARG A 658 -17.39 -49.32 -45.38
CA ARG A 658 -16.74 -49.55 -46.68
C ARG A 658 -15.25 -49.75 -46.49
N GLU A 659 -14.58 -48.88 -45.75
CA GLU A 659 -13.14 -48.98 -45.48
C GLU A 659 -12.77 -50.33 -44.85
N VAL A 660 -13.56 -50.80 -43.87
CA VAL A 660 -13.35 -52.10 -43.22
C VAL A 660 -13.59 -53.27 -44.19
N THR A 661 -14.59 -53.16 -45.06
CA THR A 661 -14.89 -54.20 -46.06
C THR A 661 -13.81 -54.23 -47.13
N GLU A 662 -13.37 -53.06 -47.63
CA GLU A 662 -12.28 -52.91 -48.61
C GLU A 662 -10.96 -53.48 -48.04
N GLU A 663 -10.61 -53.18 -46.79
CA GLU A 663 -9.41 -53.73 -46.14
C GLU A 663 -9.48 -55.27 -46.03
N ALA A 664 -10.63 -55.81 -45.62
CA ALA A 664 -10.83 -57.25 -45.52
C ALA A 664 -10.78 -57.95 -46.88
N THR A 665 -11.39 -57.33 -47.90
CA THR A 665 -11.35 -57.79 -49.29
C THR A 665 -9.94 -57.74 -49.86
N GLU A 666 -9.18 -56.69 -49.60
CA GLU A 666 -7.82 -56.56 -50.10
C GLU A 666 -6.89 -57.60 -49.48
N ARG A 667 -7.04 -57.88 -48.17
CA ARG A 667 -6.36 -59.01 -47.50
C ARG A 667 -6.75 -60.36 -48.11
N PHE A 668 -8.04 -60.60 -48.34
CA PHE A 668 -8.54 -61.82 -48.99
C PHE A 668 -7.96 -61.99 -50.41
N CYS A 669 -7.90 -60.92 -51.20
CA CYS A 669 -7.31 -60.95 -52.53
C CYS A 669 -5.80 -61.22 -52.50
N ALA A 670 -5.07 -60.69 -51.52
CA ALA A 670 -3.64 -60.96 -51.36
C ALA A 670 -3.34 -62.43 -51.01
N ASP A 671 -4.14 -63.03 -50.14
CA ASP A 671 -4.01 -64.47 -49.82
C ASP A 671 -4.40 -65.36 -51.00
N PHE A 672 -5.39 -64.93 -51.78
CA PHE A 672 -5.75 -65.61 -53.03
C PHE A 672 -4.64 -65.49 -54.08
N GLU A 673 -3.99 -64.33 -54.19
CA GLU A 673 -2.86 -64.10 -55.10
C GLU A 673 -1.71 -65.07 -54.78
N HIS A 674 -1.37 -65.23 -53.51
CA HIS A 674 -0.38 -66.21 -53.05
C HIS A 674 -0.75 -67.65 -53.44
N VAL A 675 -2.02 -68.02 -53.29
CA VAL A 675 -2.53 -69.33 -53.75
C VAL A 675 -2.42 -69.49 -55.26
N GLU A 676 -2.82 -68.48 -56.03
CA GLU A 676 -2.76 -68.50 -57.49
C GLU A 676 -1.31 -68.68 -57.97
N GLU A 677 -0.36 -67.95 -57.39
CA GLU A 677 1.06 -68.07 -57.67
C GLU A 677 1.60 -69.47 -57.37
N LEU A 678 1.27 -70.02 -56.21
CA LEU A 678 1.70 -71.36 -55.80
C LEU A 678 1.14 -72.46 -56.72
N LEU A 679 -0.13 -72.37 -57.14
CA LEU A 679 -0.73 -73.32 -58.08
C LEU A 679 -0.12 -73.20 -59.48
N MET A 680 0.18 -71.99 -59.96
CA MET A 680 0.88 -71.80 -61.24
C MET A 680 2.28 -72.41 -61.21
N LEU A 681 3.04 -72.18 -60.13
CA LEU A 681 4.39 -72.74 -59.97
C LEU A 681 4.39 -74.26 -59.82
N ALA A 682 3.36 -74.84 -59.19
CA ALA A 682 3.18 -76.28 -59.09
C ALA A 682 2.90 -76.92 -60.46
N ASP A 683 1.99 -76.34 -61.26
CA ASP A 683 1.71 -76.77 -62.63
C ASP A 683 2.98 -76.67 -63.52
N GLU A 684 3.76 -75.57 -63.41
CA GLU A 684 5.02 -75.41 -64.13
C GLU A 684 6.08 -76.47 -63.78
N LEU A 685 6.17 -76.88 -62.51
CA LEU A 685 7.07 -77.95 -62.08
C LEU A 685 6.61 -79.33 -62.59
N GLN A 686 5.30 -79.57 -62.62
CA GLN A 686 4.71 -80.80 -63.16
C GLN A 686 4.96 -80.93 -64.67
N GLU A 687 4.82 -79.84 -65.43
CA GLU A 687 5.16 -79.79 -66.86
C GLU A 687 6.66 -80.00 -67.13
N LYS A 688 7.53 -79.36 -66.34
CA LYS A 688 9.00 -79.51 -66.44
C LYS A 688 9.44 -80.95 -66.06
N GLY A 689 8.74 -81.60 -65.14
CA GLY A 689 8.96 -83.01 -64.76
C GLY A 689 8.46 -84.02 -65.80
N ALA A 690 7.31 -83.76 -66.43
CA ALA A 690 6.73 -84.59 -67.49
C ALA A 690 7.56 -84.57 -68.78
N ASN A 691 8.10 -83.40 -69.17
CA ASN A 691 9.00 -83.28 -70.33
C ASN A 691 10.34 -84.03 -70.17
N GLY A 692 10.71 -84.46 -68.96
CA GLY A 692 11.91 -85.24 -68.67
C GLY A 692 11.77 -86.76 -68.84
N LYS A 693 10.54 -87.29 -68.92
CA LYS A 693 10.26 -88.72 -69.13
C LYS A 693 9.42 -88.93 -70.38
N GLY A 694 10.09 -89.03 -71.53
CA GLY A 694 9.45 -89.42 -72.78
C GLY A 694 8.78 -90.79 -72.66
N GLY A 695 7.44 -90.80 -72.64
CA GLY A 695 6.64 -92.01 -72.58
C GLY A 695 5.19 -91.73 -72.90
N TYR A 696 4.75 -92.20 -74.07
CA TYR A 696 3.35 -92.17 -74.52
C TYR A 696 2.42 -92.88 -73.52
N GLY A 697 1.32 -92.22 -73.15
CA GLY A 697 0.08 -92.88 -72.70
C GLY A 697 -0.07 -93.14 -71.19
N VAL A 698 -0.11 -92.08 -70.38
CA VAL A 698 -0.73 -92.11 -69.04
C VAL A 698 -1.67 -90.91 -68.99
N ASP A 699 -2.91 -91.12 -68.52
CA ASP A 699 -3.97 -90.12 -68.39
C ASP A 699 -3.40 -88.77 -67.93
N GLU A 700 -3.51 -87.73 -68.76
CA GLU A 700 -3.12 -86.36 -68.38
C GLU A 700 -3.99 -85.97 -67.18
N GLU A 701 -3.42 -86.02 -65.97
CA GLU A 701 -4.05 -85.37 -64.83
C GLU A 701 -4.28 -83.91 -65.21
N PRO A 702 -5.52 -83.41 -65.14
CA PRO A 702 -5.82 -82.03 -65.53
C PRO A 702 -4.98 -81.08 -64.69
N SER A 703 -4.42 -80.05 -65.33
CA SER A 703 -3.64 -79.03 -64.63
C SER A 703 -4.46 -78.42 -63.49
N LEU A 704 -3.82 -78.12 -62.36
CA LEU A 704 -4.51 -77.59 -61.18
C LEU A 704 -5.20 -76.26 -61.52
N ARG A 705 -4.63 -75.45 -62.43
CA ARG A 705 -5.26 -74.26 -63.01
C ARG A 705 -6.46 -74.52 -63.91
N ALA A 706 -6.54 -75.67 -64.59
CA ALA A 706 -7.73 -76.02 -65.36
C ALA A 706 -8.92 -76.39 -64.45
N LEU A 707 -8.63 -76.87 -63.24
CA LEU A 707 -9.63 -77.17 -62.21
C LEU A 707 -9.97 -75.96 -61.32
N PHE A 708 -9.11 -74.93 -61.31
CA PHE A 708 -9.27 -73.69 -60.55
C PHE A 708 -8.96 -72.46 -61.44
N PRO A 709 -9.90 -72.08 -62.32
CA PRO A 709 -9.63 -71.16 -63.43
C PRO A 709 -9.64 -69.67 -63.04
N ARG A 710 -10.14 -69.31 -61.85
CA ARG A 710 -10.29 -67.90 -61.43
C ARG A 710 -8.93 -67.25 -61.20
N THR A 711 -8.82 -65.99 -61.63
CA THR A 711 -7.63 -65.16 -61.40
C THR A 711 -7.89 -64.11 -60.34
N THR A 712 -6.84 -63.68 -59.65
CA THR A 712 -6.91 -62.60 -58.63
C THR A 712 -7.51 -61.33 -59.23
N GLY A 713 -7.19 -61.01 -60.49
CA GLY A 713 -7.75 -59.86 -61.20
C GLY A 713 -9.26 -59.92 -61.38
N GLU A 714 -9.82 -61.11 -61.67
CA GLU A 714 -11.28 -61.31 -61.75
C GLU A 714 -11.95 -61.16 -60.39
N ILE A 715 -11.34 -61.72 -59.34
CA ILE A 715 -11.86 -61.64 -57.98
C ILE A 715 -11.85 -60.20 -57.46
N ARG A 716 -10.76 -59.45 -57.71
CA ARG A 716 -10.68 -58.02 -57.33
C ARG A 716 -11.78 -57.18 -58.00
N VAL A 717 -12.13 -57.46 -59.26
CA VAL A 717 -13.22 -56.75 -59.97
C VAL A 717 -14.59 -57.14 -59.46
N LEU A 718 -14.77 -58.39 -59.03
CA LEU A 718 -16.03 -58.88 -58.46
C LEU A 718 -16.24 -58.44 -57.01
N LEU A 719 -15.16 -58.09 -56.30
CA LEU A 719 -15.16 -57.65 -54.91
C LEU A 719 -14.95 -56.13 -54.73
N SER A 720 -14.84 -55.36 -55.82
CA SER A 720 -14.83 -53.88 -55.84
C SER A 720 -16.20 -53.32 -56.20
#